data_AF-A0A285M351-F1
#
_entry.id   AF-A0A285M351-F1
#
_cell.length_a   1.000
_cell.length_b   1.000
_cell.length_c   1.000
_cell.angle_alpha   90.00
_cell.angle_beta   90.00
_cell.angle_gamma   90.00
#
_symmetry.space_group_name_H-M   'P 1'
#
loop_
_entity.id
_entity.type
_entity.pdbx_description
1 polymer ?
#
loop_
_entity_poly.entity_id
_entity_poly.type
_entity_poly.pdbx_seq_one_letter_code
_entity_poly.pdbx_strand_id
1 'polypeptide(L)'
;MDRKTWAESQLLGLNENNNNYQPDKWSQNRGISVRTFRQILIWPLFVELDRQALKNEKAVHEDDLPQSLAGLMSKIAQELQSPKDKSASSFSSAWRKEEDLLEHIEKRSEESAAQTAETNNEAENKRRKADCIKHENDKYAEFVFFHEVIQDFLYQRRPISSTNRPNRDAVSRLHLFKRDDITQLKVKLAHDEGKGLEITLDVDRCNLYLASTGIVLLALEVSWNEGSKNSPPVLSLADVESLTDQLRRCYSPFVHLPFKLSSKADEEESYRSGLCPEQVDLIFSPSRTPILKQPKQRLAVIEERRQALDDSGKHKRSPQLFPHWQELIAPFNPVNVSQSDQAYMTTIGKGMPFTCRHIMDERIPIMTFLSLSKQNCDGPSCLSTVSRGDWVRLCFADGSGADPMPYNPLFLRDFEEKHCYDRFFLSPATPDKAVRLMFASYAFTTVGAGDYFDNILQEHFRRHYFQMSLLAYLEHSTLLGFSKRLTNVVASYEEDRNDKRPDPKVEQQFHRAISDLKREFLLYTHQYRFTGISNQVQPIEMYNQWREVIGLNSLYEDVKQELDTATDFLLAIDQQQQTDSAANLNVLASLGLAASLIFSFLGMNILFQKNPINPFWNDNSTFGSQSFSSAIWVDLFYGAIAFLVISGIIYAVLYRLVGSSGRTIQERFTSRALKYGIIISLFAAIFLGLWIKYPISPSCEDSPSPQSRTQNCSQLLHTADSDRKRDIRPKENRHD
;
A
#
# COMPACT_ATOMS: atom_id res chain seq x y z
N MET A 1 -6.39 -34.60 41.82
CA MET A 1 -5.68 -33.30 41.91
C MET A 1 -6.73 -32.22 41.97
N ASP A 2 -6.71 -31.43 43.03
CA ASP A 2 -7.61 -30.29 43.20
C ASP A 2 -7.24 -29.21 42.16
N ARG A 3 -8.20 -28.49 41.59
CA ARG A 3 -7.92 -27.44 40.58
C ARG A 3 -6.95 -26.40 41.12
N LYS A 4 -6.96 -26.19 42.45
CA LYS A 4 -6.00 -25.35 43.17
C LYS A 4 -4.57 -25.86 43.08
N THR A 5 -4.35 -27.15 43.34
CA THR A 5 -3.00 -27.76 43.31
C THR A 5 -2.44 -27.89 41.89
N TRP A 6 -3.30 -28.06 40.89
CA TRP A 6 -2.85 -28.07 39.48
C TRP A 6 -2.40 -26.67 39.02
N ALA A 7 -3.17 -25.62 39.34
CA ALA A 7 -2.80 -24.23 39.04
C ALA A 7 -1.52 -23.79 39.76
N GLU A 8 -1.38 -24.12 41.04
CA GLU A 8 -0.15 -23.87 41.81
C GLU A 8 1.06 -24.58 41.19
N SER A 9 0.92 -25.84 40.77
CA SER A 9 2.02 -26.61 40.17
C SER A 9 2.52 -26.09 38.82
N GLN A 10 1.65 -25.44 38.03
CA GLN A 10 2.01 -24.85 36.73
C GLN A 10 2.55 -23.42 36.88
N LEU A 11 2.10 -22.69 37.91
CA LEU A 11 2.59 -21.35 38.24
C LEU A 11 3.97 -21.37 38.91
N LEU A 12 4.29 -22.41 39.70
CA LEU A 12 5.60 -22.59 40.35
C LEU A 12 6.76 -22.85 39.38
N GLY A 13 6.48 -23.10 38.09
CA GLY A 13 7.50 -23.18 37.03
C GLY A 13 7.89 -21.83 36.42
N LEU A 14 7.22 -20.73 36.80
CA LEU A 14 7.52 -19.38 36.35
C LEU A 14 8.56 -18.75 37.29
N ASN A 15 9.81 -18.70 36.85
CA ASN A 15 10.97 -18.00 37.44
C ASN A 15 10.74 -17.41 38.85
N GLU A 16 11.20 -18.13 39.88
CA GLU A 16 11.30 -17.67 41.27
C GLU A 16 12.09 -16.35 41.45
N ASN A 17 12.76 -15.86 40.39
CA ASN A 17 13.56 -14.62 40.42
C ASN A 17 12.75 -13.33 40.25
N ASN A 18 11.43 -13.38 40.01
CA ASN A 18 10.62 -12.17 39.90
C ASN A 18 10.00 -11.80 41.26
N ASN A 19 10.77 -11.10 42.11
CA ASN A 19 10.42 -10.63 43.47
C ASN A 19 9.11 -9.79 43.57
N ASN A 20 8.41 -9.54 42.46
CA ASN A 20 7.17 -8.79 42.38
C ASN A 20 5.90 -9.68 42.46
N TYR A 21 6.04 -11.01 42.48
CA TYR A 21 4.91 -11.93 42.61
C TYR A 21 4.45 -12.04 44.07
N GLN A 22 3.41 -11.30 44.44
CA GLN A 22 2.84 -11.27 45.81
C GLN A 22 1.36 -11.64 45.78
N PRO A 23 1.01 -12.91 45.52
CA PRO A 23 -0.37 -13.36 45.34
C PRO A 23 -1.23 -13.10 46.58
N ASP A 24 -0.63 -13.14 47.77
CA ASP A 24 -1.31 -12.86 49.06
C ASP A 24 -1.84 -11.41 49.17
N LYS A 25 -1.37 -10.49 48.31
CA LYS A 25 -1.78 -9.08 48.31
C LYS A 25 -2.84 -8.75 47.25
N TRP A 26 -3.17 -9.69 46.37
CA TRP A 26 -4.11 -9.44 45.27
C TRP A 26 -5.54 -9.32 45.76
N SER A 27 -6.25 -8.30 45.28
CA SER A 27 -7.70 -8.17 45.44
C SER A 27 -8.42 -8.55 44.15
N GLN A 28 -9.69 -8.96 44.26
CA GLN A 28 -10.55 -9.03 43.09
C GLN A 28 -10.64 -7.64 42.43
N ASN A 29 -10.59 -7.57 41.10
CA ASN A 29 -10.67 -6.33 40.32
C ASN A 29 -11.87 -5.44 40.70
N ARG A 30 -13.02 -6.02 41.08
CA ARG A 30 -14.20 -5.28 41.60
C ARG A 30 -13.95 -4.53 42.91
N GLY A 31 -12.95 -4.94 43.69
CA GLY A 31 -12.55 -4.30 44.96
C GLY A 31 -11.43 -3.27 44.81
N ILE A 32 -10.97 -3.01 43.59
CA ILE A 32 -9.96 -1.98 43.29
C ILE A 32 -10.70 -0.80 42.67
N SER A 33 -10.56 0.38 43.26
CA SER A 33 -11.21 1.59 42.77
C SER A 33 -10.31 2.32 41.77
N VAL A 34 -10.93 2.99 40.82
CA VAL A 34 -10.24 3.85 39.86
C VAL A 34 -10.57 5.29 40.24
N ARG A 35 -9.53 6.12 40.40
CA ARG A 35 -9.66 7.56 40.67
C ARG A 35 -9.80 8.34 39.37
N THR A 36 -8.99 8.01 38.37
CA THR A 36 -9.01 8.64 37.05
C THR A 36 -8.93 7.56 35.98
N PHE A 37 -9.87 7.62 35.05
CA PHE A 37 -9.87 6.85 33.81
C PHE A 37 -9.73 7.83 32.65
N ARG A 38 -8.78 7.57 31.76
CA ARG A 38 -8.65 8.31 30.50
C ARG A 38 -8.32 7.33 29.39
N GLN A 39 -8.97 7.49 28.25
CA GLN A 39 -8.74 6.65 27.10
C GLN A 39 -8.67 7.49 25.83
N ILE A 40 -7.68 7.22 25.00
CA ILE A 40 -7.53 7.81 23.67
C ILE A 40 -7.76 6.70 22.65
N LEU A 41 -8.83 6.78 21.88
CA LEU A 41 -9.08 5.91 20.75
C LEU A 41 -8.44 6.52 19.51
N ILE A 42 -7.53 5.79 18.86
CA ILE A 42 -6.78 6.22 17.69
C ILE A 42 -7.24 5.38 16.51
N TRP A 43 -8.16 5.89 15.72
CA TRP A 43 -8.84 5.15 14.67
C TRP A 43 -8.21 5.42 13.30
N PRO A 44 -7.42 4.46 12.77
CA PRO A 44 -6.90 4.54 11.41
C PRO A 44 -7.96 4.20 10.37
N LEU A 45 -8.08 5.09 9.40
CA LEU A 45 -9.00 5.02 8.28
C LEU A 45 -8.21 5.24 6.99
N PHE A 46 -8.55 4.47 5.97
CA PHE A 46 -8.01 4.62 4.63
C PHE A 46 -9.02 5.38 3.77
N VAL A 47 -8.60 6.45 3.11
CA VAL A 47 -9.46 7.22 2.22
C VAL A 47 -9.41 6.63 0.81
N GLU A 48 -10.57 6.26 0.29
CA GLU A 48 -10.75 5.79 -1.08
C GLU A 48 -11.62 6.79 -1.85
N LEU A 49 -11.21 7.07 -3.08
CA LEU A 49 -12.03 7.84 -4.02
C LEU A 49 -13.25 7.01 -4.42
N ASP A 50 -14.46 7.53 -4.20
CA ASP A 50 -15.66 6.88 -4.68
C ASP A 50 -15.86 7.19 -6.18
N ARG A 51 -15.32 6.30 -7.02
CA ARG A 51 -15.43 6.41 -8.49
C ARG A 51 -16.88 6.29 -8.98
N GLN A 52 -17.77 5.62 -8.25
CA GLN A 52 -19.18 5.55 -8.62
C GLN A 52 -19.90 6.87 -8.32
N ALA A 53 -19.59 7.49 -7.18
CA ALA A 53 -20.10 8.81 -6.84
C ALA A 53 -19.70 9.88 -7.88
N LEU A 54 -18.45 9.84 -8.34
CA LEU A 54 -17.96 10.76 -9.37
C LEU A 54 -18.64 10.59 -10.72
N LYS A 55 -18.94 9.34 -11.14
CA LYS A 55 -19.65 9.08 -12.41
C LYS A 55 -21.10 9.57 -12.38
N ASN A 56 -21.74 9.55 -11.22
CA ASN A 56 -23.12 10.01 -11.05
C ASN A 56 -23.23 11.53 -10.98
N GLU A 57 -22.18 12.21 -10.49
CA GLU A 57 -22.09 13.67 -10.56
C GLU A 57 -21.49 14.11 -11.89
N LYS A 58 -22.35 14.55 -12.83
CA LYS A 58 -21.96 15.19 -14.11
C LYS A 58 -21.08 16.46 -13.97
N ALA A 59 -20.58 16.77 -12.78
CA ALA A 59 -19.94 18.03 -12.40
C ALA A 59 -18.42 17.91 -12.15
N VAL A 60 -17.83 16.72 -12.09
CA VAL A 60 -16.38 16.55 -11.95
C VAL A 60 -15.88 15.62 -13.05
N HIS A 61 -15.13 16.16 -14.02
CA HIS A 61 -14.45 15.32 -14.99
C HIS A 61 -13.33 14.53 -14.30
N GLU A 62 -13.17 13.25 -14.65
CA GLU A 62 -12.13 12.37 -14.08
C GLU A 62 -10.72 12.95 -14.27
N ASP A 63 -10.53 13.77 -15.31
CA ASP A 63 -9.30 14.50 -15.63
C ASP A 63 -9.00 15.67 -14.66
N ASP A 64 -9.99 16.18 -13.91
CA ASP A 64 -9.83 17.28 -12.94
C ASP A 64 -9.43 16.78 -11.53
N LEU A 65 -9.37 15.47 -11.32
CA LEU A 65 -8.95 14.89 -10.05
C LEU A 65 -7.42 14.86 -9.94
N PRO A 66 -6.86 15.17 -8.75
CA PRO A 66 -5.43 15.05 -8.54
C PRO A 66 -4.95 13.63 -8.87
N GLN A 67 -3.93 13.53 -9.74
CA GLN A 67 -3.34 12.24 -10.12
C GLN A 67 -2.54 11.60 -8.98
N SER A 68 -2.10 12.40 -8.00
CA SER A 68 -1.36 11.94 -6.82
C SER A 68 -2.26 11.87 -5.58
N LEU A 69 -2.01 10.88 -4.72
CA LEU A 69 -2.70 10.74 -3.44
C LEU A 69 -2.52 11.97 -2.55
N ALA A 70 -1.31 12.55 -2.53
CA ALA A 70 -1.03 13.78 -1.79
C ALA A 70 -1.89 14.97 -2.27
N GLY A 71 -2.11 15.09 -3.58
CA GLY A 71 -3.00 16.10 -4.15
C GLY A 71 -4.47 15.85 -3.77
N LEU A 72 -4.90 14.58 -3.73
CA LEU A 72 -6.23 14.19 -3.28
C LEU A 72 -6.47 14.59 -1.82
N MET A 73 -5.52 14.28 -0.94
CA MET A 73 -5.59 14.62 0.47
C MET A 73 -5.57 16.13 0.69
N SER A 74 -4.84 16.88 -0.14
CA SER A 74 -4.87 18.36 -0.11
C SER A 74 -6.25 18.91 -0.50
N LYS A 75 -6.91 18.30 -1.50
CA LYS A 75 -8.27 18.67 -1.90
C LYS A 75 -9.27 18.38 -0.79
N ILE A 76 -9.17 17.21 -0.15
CA ILE A 76 -9.98 16.86 1.03
C ILE A 76 -9.78 17.89 2.14
N ALA A 77 -8.53 18.27 2.42
CA ALA A 77 -8.24 19.27 3.44
C ALA A 77 -8.89 20.63 3.15
N GLN A 78 -8.94 21.04 1.87
CA GLN A 78 -9.60 22.27 1.42
C GLN A 78 -11.12 22.19 1.51
N GLU A 79 -11.71 21.05 1.15
CA GLU A 79 -13.15 20.81 1.25
C GLU A 79 -13.61 20.80 2.72
N LEU A 80 -12.81 20.26 3.64
CA LEU A 80 -13.09 20.31 5.08
C LEU A 80 -13.02 21.74 5.66
N GLN A 81 -12.20 22.63 5.06
CA GLN A 81 -12.00 24.02 5.50
C GLN A 81 -13.06 24.99 5.00
N SER A 82 -13.65 24.73 3.83
CA SER A 82 -14.43 25.72 3.08
C SER A 82 -15.69 26.18 3.84
N PRO A 83 -15.74 27.43 4.33
CA PRO A 83 -16.96 28.01 4.87
C PRO A 83 -17.88 28.38 3.70
N LYS A 84 -19.16 28.01 3.78
CA LYS A 84 -20.19 28.23 2.74
C LYS A 84 -20.06 29.59 2.03
N ASP A 85 -19.90 29.53 0.71
CA ASP A 85 -20.64 30.44 -0.17
C ASP A 85 -22.09 29.93 -0.29
N LYS A 86 -23.06 30.84 -0.23
CA LYS A 86 -24.51 30.54 -0.17
C LYS A 86 -25.09 29.90 -1.44
N SER A 87 -24.27 29.57 -2.42
CA SER A 87 -24.70 28.95 -3.67
C SER A 87 -23.76 27.82 -4.08
N ALA A 88 -24.23 26.58 -3.92
CA ALA A 88 -23.89 25.41 -4.76
C ALA A 88 -23.01 24.24 -4.23
N SER A 89 -22.75 24.05 -2.92
CA SER A 89 -22.38 22.72 -2.41
C SER A 89 -22.90 22.47 -0.97
N SER A 90 -23.33 21.24 -0.68
CA SER A 90 -24.37 20.94 0.33
C SER A 90 -23.91 20.42 1.71
N PHE A 91 -22.63 20.54 2.11
CA PHE A 91 -22.11 19.89 3.33
C PHE A 91 -21.59 20.88 4.37
N SER A 92 -22.00 20.70 5.64
CA SER A 92 -21.54 21.51 6.78
C SER A 92 -20.51 20.71 7.58
N SER A 93 -19.22 20.96 7.35
CA SER A 93 -18.12 20.37 8.13
C SER A 93 -18.21 20.83 9.60
N ALA A 94 -18.13 19.90 10.55
CA ALA A 94 -17.93 20.21 11.98
C ALA A 94 -16.44 20.42 12.33
N TRP A 95 -15.55 20.18 11.36
CA TRP A 95 -14.10 20.18 11.55
C TRP A 95 -13.51 21.57 11.35
N ARG A 96 -12.86 22.10 12.39
CA ARG A 96 -12.04 23.31 12.32
C ARG A 96 -10.59 22.92 12.06
N LYS A 97 -9.97 23.46 11.00
CA LYS A 97 -8.56 23.23 10.72
C LYS A 97 -7.70 23.98 11.75
N GLU A 98 -6.70 23.29 12.29
CA GLU A 98 -5.66 23.92 13.10
C GLU A 98 -4.35 24.02 12.32
N GLU A 99 -3.74 25.20 12.35
CA GLU A 99 -2.50 25.45 11.60
C GLU A 99 -1.26 24.91 12.33
N ASP A 100 -1.31 24.77 13.64
CA ASP A 100 -0.22 24.29 14.47
C ASP A 100 -0.63 23.01 15.20
N LEU A 101 0.06 21.91 14.91
CA LEU A 101 -0.23 20.63 15.54
C LEU A 101 0.16 20.59 17.01
N LEU A 102 0.98 21.52 17.52
CA LEU A 102 1.20 21.67 18.97
C LEU A 102 -0.08 22.06 19.71
N GLU A 103 -1.05 22.63 19.00
CA GLU A 103 -2.37 22.98 19.54
C GLU A 103 -3.33 21.80 19.52
N HIS A 104 -2.86 20.54 19.42
CA HIS A 104 -3.73 19.36 19.38
C HIS A 104 -4.53 19.13 20.67
N ILE A 105 -4.10 19.69 21.81
CA ILE A 105 -4.87 19.72 23.06
C ILE A 105 -5.44 21.11 23.25
N GLU A 106 -6.74 21.21 23.51
CA GLU A 106 -7.37 22.51 23.77
C GLU A 106 -6.88 23.11 25.10
N LYS A 107 -6.70 24.42 25.10
CA LYS A 107 -6.43 25.17 26.31
C LYS A 107 -7.69 25.08 27.18
N ARG A 108 -7.56 24.56 28.39
CA ARG A 108 -8.71 24.31 29.29
C ARG A 108 -9.59 25.57 29.33
N SER A 109 -10.87 25.41 28.97
CA SER A 109 -11.82 26.48 28.72
C SER A 109 -12.13 27.30 29.99
N GLU A 110 -11.26 28.25 30.32
CA GLU A 110 -11.63 29.46 31.07
C GLU A 110 -11.47 30.71 30.20
N GLU A 111 -10.87 30.60 29.00
CA GLU A 111 -10.73 31.72 28.06
C GLU A 111 -12.03 32.08 27.33
N SER A 112 -13.00 31.17 27.20
CA SER A 112 -14.33 31.53 26.67
C SER A 112 -15.13 32.44 27.63
N ALA A 113 -14.74 32.53 28.90
CA ALA A 113 -15.28 33.52 29.85
C ALA A 113 -14.46 34.84 29.84
N ALA A 114 -13.33 34.90 29.14
CA ALA A 114 -12.42 36.04 29.12
C ALA A 114 -12.99 37.28 28.41
N GLN A 115 -14.15 37.18 27.76
CA GLN A 115 -14.83 38.33 27.15
C GLN A 115 -16.01 38.87 27.96
N THR A 116 -16.39 38.24 29.08
CA THR A 116 -17.64 38.64 29.76
C THR A 116 -17.56 38.79 31.28
N ALA A 117 -16.41 38.53 31.92
CA ALA A 117 -16.30 38.82 33.34
C ALA A 117 -14.87 39.24 33.74
N GLU A 118 -14.64 40.55 33.83
CA GLU A 118 -13.71 41.11 34.81
C GLU A 118 -14.23 40.77 36.21
N THR A 119 -14.06 39.52 36.65
CA THR A 119 -14.25 39.19 38.06
C THR A 119 -13.11 39.84 38.85
N ASN A 120 -13.47 40.71 39.80
CA ASN A 120 -12.58 41.41 40.75
C ASN A 120 -11.81 40.47 41.72
N ASN A 121 -11.62 39.19 41.37
CA ASN A 121 -10.99 38.20 42.24
C ASN A 121 -9.54 37.93 41.81
N GLU A 122 -8.60 38.59 42.48
CA GLU A 122 -7.15 38.50 42.22
C GLU A 122 -6.62 37.05 42.32
N ALA A 123 -7.18 36.23 43.22
CA ALA A 123 -6.77 34.84 43.39
C ALA A 123 -7.15 33.95 42.20
N GLU A 124 -8.31 34.20 41.58
CA GLU A 124 -8.78 33.48 40.40
C GLU A 124 -7.95 33.85 39.17
N ASN A 125 -7.69 35.15 38.97
CA ASN A 125 -6.81 35.62 37.90
C ASN A 125 -5.39 35.06 38.03
N LYS A 126 -4.86 34.94 39.26
CA LYS A 126 -3.54 34.33 39.50
C LYS A 126 -3.51 32.84 39.16
N ARG A 127 -4.57 32.08 39.49
CA ARG A 127 -4.70 30.66 39.12
C ARG A 127 -4.77 30.49 37.59
N ARG A 128 -5.64 31.24 36.92
CA ARG A 128 -5.75 31.26 35.46
C ARG A 128 -4.43 31.52 34.75
N LYS A 129 -3.68 32.50 35.25
CA LYS A 129 -2.34 32.82 34.73
C LYS A 129 -1.36 31.66 34.94
N ALA A 130 -1.39 31.00 36.10
CA ALA A 130 -0.56 29.84 36.37
C ALA A 130 -0.89 28.65 35.43
N ASP A 131 -2.16 28.40 35.18
CA ASP A 131 -2.60 27.34 34.26
C ASP A 131 -2.19 27.61 32.81
N CYS A 132 -2.27 28.88 32.37
CA CYS A 132 -1.76 29.29 31.06
C CYS A 132 -0.26 29.05 30.94
N ILE A 133 0.53 29.42 31.96
CA ILE A 133 1.98 29.20 31.99
C ILE A 133 2.28 27.70 31.96
N LYS A 134 1.55 26.89 32.74
CA LYS A 134 1.70 25.44 32.75
C LYS A 134 1.44 24.86 31.36
N HIS A 135 0.34 25.24 30.72
CA HIS A 135 -0.01 24.77 29.38
C HIS A 135 1.05 25.09 28.32
N GLU A 136 1.61 26.30 28.34
CA GLU A 136 2.70 26.69 27.43
C GLU A 136 4.01 25.93 27.73
N ASN A 137 4.32 25.68 29.00
CA ASN A 137 5.46 24.86 29.39
C ASN A 137 5.29 23.40 28.93
N ASP A 138 4.07 22.84 29.04
CA ASP A 138 3.77 21.48 28.60
C ASP A 138 3.88 21.35 27.07
N LYS A 139 3.47 22.38 26.31
CA LYS A 139 3.68 22.46 24.85
C LYS A 139 5.15 22.53 24.48
N TYR A 140 5.93 23.36 25.18
CA TYR A 140 7.37 23.42 24.97
C TYR A 140 8.03 22.08 25.29
N ALA A 141 7.65 21.44 26.40
CA ALA A 141 8.14 20.14 26.80
C ALA A 141 7.82 19.06 25.74
N GLU A 142 6.64 19.11 25.12
CA GLU A 142 6.28 18.27 23.97
C GLU A 142 7.22 18.51 22.78
N PHE A 143 7.41 19.75 22.39
CA PHE A 143 8.27 20.13 21.26
C PHE A 143 9.71 19.61 21.43
N VAL A 144 10.36 19.91 22.57
CA VAL A 144 11.78 19.53 22.79
C VAL A 144 12.00 18.05 23.09
N PHE A 145 10.93 17.29 23.28
CA PHE A 145 11.03 15.85 23.50
C PHE A 145 11.47 15.10 22.25
N PHE A 146 11.13 15.62 21.07
CA PHE A 146 11.38 14.96 19.79
C PHE A 146 12.62 15.49 19.07
N HIS A 147 13.22 14.67 18.20
CA HIS A 147 14.27 15.13 17.29
C HIS A 147 13.74 16.13 16.26
N GLU A 148 14.64 16.97 15.71
CA GLU A 148 14.32 17.97 14.69
C GLU A 148 13.51 17.40 13.51
N VAL A 149 13.86 16.20 13.01
CA VAL A 149 13.12 15.55 11.92
C VAL A 149 11.65 15.28 12.28
N ILE A 150 11.39 14.90 13.53
CA ILE A 150 10.03 14.65 14.03
C ILE A 150 9.32 15.97 14.32
N GLN A 151 10.05 16.98 14.84
CA GLN A 151 9.51 18.33 15.02
C GLN A 151 9.09 18.94 13.68
N ASP A 152 9.86 18.74 12.61
CA ASP A 152 9.52 19.18 11.26
C ASP A 152 8.33 18.42 10.67
N PHE A 153 8.16 17.15 11.05
CA PHE A 153 7.02 16.37 10.61
C PHE A 153 5.74 16.79 11.34
N LEU A 154 5.80 16.91 12.67
CA LEU A 154 4.65 17.20 13.52
C LEU A 154 4.33 18.69 13.58
N TYR A 155 5.31 19.57 13.80
CA TYR A 155 5.09 20.94 14.28
C TYR A 155 5.50 22.05 13.32
N GLN A 156 5.80 21.73 12.06
CA GLN A 156 6.31 22.70 11.12
C GLN A 156 5.27 23.79 10.79
N ARG A 157 5.40 24.95 11.45
CA ARG A 157 4.71 26.18 11.09
C ARG A 157 5.22 26.66 9.73
N ARG A 158 4.35 26.71 8.73
CA ARG A 158 4.73 27.32 7.46
C ARG A 158 4.84 28.83 7.65
N PRO A 159 5.93 29.47 7.18
CA PRO A 159 5.97 30.91 7.13
C PRO A 159 4.82 31.40 6.23
N ILE A 160 4.03 32.33 6.74
CA ILE A 160 3.14 33.15 5.90
C ILE A 160 4.10 33.85 4.93
N SER A 161 4.15 33.37 3.68
CA SER A 161 4.95 34.02 2.65
C SER A 161 4.50 35.47 2.56
N SER A 162 5.41 36.41 2.87
CA SER A 162 5.22 37.85 2.64
C SER A 162 5.09 38.20 1.15
N THR A 163 5.33 37.22 0.27
CA THR A 163 5.04 37.31 -1.16
C THR A 163 3.74 36.54 -1.44
N ASN A 164 2.79 37.19 -2.11
CA ASN A 164 1.46 36.67 -2.47
C ASN A 164 1.50 35.47 -3.46
N ARG A 165 2.60 34.72 -3.52
CA ARG A 165 2.72 33.46 -4.24
C ARG A 165 2.68 32.32 -3.23
N PRO A 166 1.56 31.58 -3.10
CA PRO A 166 1.60 30.30 -2.43
C PRO A 166 2.66 29.45 -3.14
N ASN A 167 3.62 28.92 -2.40
CA ASN A 167 4.50 27.89 -2.93
C ASN A 167 3.60 26.67 -3.19
N ARG A 168 3.10 26.55 -4.42
CA ARG A 168 2.10 25.54 -4.84
C ARG A 168 2.60 24.10 -4.64
N ASP A 169 3.91 23.92 -4.42
CA ASP A 169 4.57 22.62 -4.47
C ASP A 169 4.86 21.99 -3.09
N ALA A 170 4.70 22.74 -1.98
CA ALA A 170 4.82 22.16 -0.65
C ALA A 170 3.45 21.62 -0.19
N VAL A 171 3.13 20.35 -0.48
CA VAL A 171 1.95 19.68 0.12
C VAL A 171 2.21 19.44 1.60
N SER A 172 1.24 19.73 2.49
CA SER A 172 1.41 19.41 3.92
C SER A 172 1.38 17.91 4.09
N ARG A 173 2.33 17.37 4.84
CA ARG A 173 2.43 15.92 5.10
C ARG A 173 1.34 15.42 6.04
N LEU A 174 0.91 16.30 6.93
CA LEU A 174 -0.12 16.07 7.93
C LEU A 174 -0.93 17.36 8.10
N HIS A 175 -2.25 17.23 8.18
CA HIS A 175 -3.15 18.32 8.56
C HIS A 175 -3.91 17.92 9.82
N LEU A 176 -4.07 18.85 10.76
CA LEU A 176 -4.88 18.67 11.96
C LEU A 176 -6.21 19.40 11.81
N PHE A 177 -7.28 18.69 12.15
CA PHE A 177 -8.58 19.29 12.36
C PHE A 177 -9.12 18.92 13.73
N LYS A 178 -9.95 19.79 14.30
CA LYS A 178 -10.57 19.64 15.60
C LYS A 178 -12.08 19.71 15.52
N ARG A 179 -12.72 19.03 16.46
CA ARG A 179 -14.14 19.15 16.80
C ARG A 179 -14.27 19.46 18.29
N ASP A 180 -14.98 20.54 18.58
CA ASP A 180 -15.33 21.01 19.93
C ASP A 180 -16.85 20.96 20.17
N ASP A 181 -17.62 20.49 19.18
CA ASP A 181 -19.06 20.42 19.24
C ASP A 181 -19.58 19.28 20.11
N ILE A 182 -18.74 18.26 20.41
CA ILE A 182 -19.07 17.10 21.24
C ILE A 182 -18.43 17.29 22.62
N THR A 183 -19.25 17.32 23.66
CA THR A 183 -18.81 17.63 25.03
C THR A 183 -18.68 16.39 25.90
N GLN A 184 -19.58 15.41 25.73
CA GLN A 184 -19.61 14.21 26.54
C GLN A 184 -20.04 12.99 25.72
N LEU A 185 -19.63 11.81 26.18
CA LEU A 185 -19.99 10.51 25.64
C LEU A 185 -20.73 9.71 26.71
N LYS A 186 -21.99 9.40 26.48
CA LYS A 186 -22.76 8.55 27.40
C LYS A 186 -22.73 7.11 26.90
N VAL A 187 -22.24 6.21 27.74
CA VAL A 187 -22.02 4.80 27.40
C VAL A 187 -22.81 3.93 28.36
N LYS A 188 -23.52 2.94 27.81
CA LYS A 188 -24.23 1.91 28.56
C LYS A 188 -23.66 0.53 28.18
N LEU A 189 -23.11 -0.18 29.16
CA LEU A 189 -22.62 -1.56 29.01
C LEU A 189 -23.64 -2.53 29.61
N ALA A 190 -23.88 -3.64 28.91
CA ALA A 190 -24.63 -4.76 29.46
C ALA A 190 -23.65 -5.70 30.17
N HIS A 191 -23.89 -6.02 31.44
CA HIS A 191 -23.16 -7.07 32.16
C HIS A 191 -24.00 -8.35 32.24
N ASP A 192 -23.34 -9.51 32.12
CA ASP A 192 -23.97 -10.82 32.25
C ASP A 192 -24.54 -11.11 33.66
N GLU A 193 -24.12 -10.34 34.68
CA GLU A 193 -24.51 -10.52 36.10
C GLU A 193 -25.52 -9.49 36.64
N GLY A 194 -26.31 -8.85 35.76
CA GLY A 194 -27.56 -8.18 36.17
C GLY A 194 -27.48 -6.74 36.70
N LYS A 195 -26.31 -6.09 36.67
CA LYS A 195 -26.20 -4.62 36.79
C LYS A 195 -25.34 -4.10 35.65
N GLY A 196 -25.96 -3.50 34.63
CA GLY A 196 -25.24 -2.79 33.57
C GLY A 196 -24.51 -1.57 34.12
N LEU A 197 -23.40 -1.17 33.47
CA LEU A 197 -22.68 0.06 33.77
C LEU A 197 -23.23 1.17 32.87
N GLU A 198 -23.71 2.25 33.47
CA GLU A 198 -24.05 3.48 32.73
C GLU A 198 -23.11 4.58 33.20
N ILE A 199 -22.35 5.13 32.26
CA ILE A 199 -21.28 6.09 32.54
C ILE A 199 -21.31 7.23 31.52
N THR A 200 -21.09 8.46 32.00
CA THR A 200 -20.84 9.63 31.17
C THR A 200 -19.36 9.99 31.24
N LEU A 201 -18.72 10.05 30.09
CA LEU A 201 -17.31 10.41 29.92
C LEU A 201 -17.22 11.83 29.34
N ASP A 202 -16.30 12.64 29.84
CA ASP A 202 -15.99 13.94 29.26
C ASP A 202 -15.15 13.74 27.99
N VAL A 203 -15.46 14.46 26.92
CA VAL A 203 -14.67 14.45 25.68
C VAL A 203 -13.62 15.56 25.76
N ASP A 204 -12.35 15.17 25.94
CA ASP A 204 -11.24 16.12 26.12
C ASP A 204 -10.55 16.49 24.80
N ARG A 205 -10.68 15.62 23.78
CA ARG A 205 -10.09 15.82 22.45
C ARG A 205 -10.89 15.04 21.40
N CYS A 206 -11.22 15.68 20.29
CA CYS A 206 -11.72 15.01 19.10
C CYS A 206 -11.01 15.60 17.88
N ASN A 207 -9.93 14.93 17.46
CA ASN A 207 -9.03 15.42 16.42
C ASN A 207 -9.03 14.48 15.21
N LEU A 208 -8.86 15.05 14.03
CA LEU A 208 -8.66 14.34 12.78
C LEU A 208 -7.30 14.71 12.19
N TYR A 209 -6.42 13.72 12.05
CA TYR A 209 -5.12 13.87 11.40
C TYR A 209 -5.19 13.31 9.99
N LEU A 210 -5.03 14.17 8.99
CA LEU A 210 -5.12 13.83 7.58
C LEU A 210 -3.70 13.80 6.98
N ALA A 211 -3.19 12.60 6.71
CA ALA A 211 -1.86 12.42 6.14
C ALA A 211 -1.91 12.39 4.61
N SER A 212 -0.86 12.90 3.95
CA SER A 212 -0.79 12.86 2.48
C SER A 212 -0.64 11.45 1.88
N THR A 213 -0.46 10.44 2.73
CA THR A 213 -0.38 9.01 2.37
C THR A 213 -1.74 8.34 2.16
N GLY A 214 -2.85 9.08 2.27
CA GLY A 214 -4.21 8.53 2.17
C GLY A 214 -4.77 8.03 3.49
N ILE A 215 -4.05 8.22 4.59
CA ILE A 215 -4.45 7.82 5.93
C ILE A 215 -5.11 8.99 6.67
N VAL A 216 -6.21 8.67 7.34
CA VAL A 216 -6.89 9.53 8.31
C VAL A 216 -6.79 8.85 9.67
N LEU A 217 -6.36 9.57 10.69
CA LEU A 217 -6.39 9.11 12.08
C LEU A 217 -7.38 9.98 12.86
N LEU A 218 -8.49 9.39 13.31
CA LEU A 218 -9.38 10.04 14.27
C LEU A 218 -8.88 9.74 15.68
N ALA A 219 -8.51 10.77 16.45
CA ALA A 219 -8.16 10.66 17.86
C ALA A 219 -9.31 11.19 18.72
N LEU A 220 -10.00 10.28 19.43
CA LEU A 220 -11.01 10.62 20.42
C LEU A 220 -10.47 10.35 21.83
N GLU A 221 -10.31 11.38 22.64
CA GLU A 221 -9.93 11.27 24.04
C GLU A 221 -11.13 11.50 24.94
N VAL A 222 -11.38 10.51 25.79
CA VAL A 222 -12.45 10.53 26.79
C VAL A 222 -11.86 10.36 28.18
N SER A 223 -12.46 10.98 29.18
CA SER A 223 -12.07 10.78 30.57
C SER A 223 -13.22 10.73 31.54
N TRP A 224 -12.94 10.14 32.70
CA TRP A 224 -13.77 10.14 33.87
C TRP A 224 -12.88 10.33 35.10
N ASN A 225 -13.35 11.13 36.05
CA ASN A 225 -12.69 11.32 37.33
C ASN A 225 -13.67 11.00 38.45
N GLU A 226 -13.13 10.56 39.59
CA GLU A 226 -13.91 10.35 40.79
C GLU A 226 -14.70 11.61 41.15
N GLY A 227 -16.01 11.45 41.35
CA GLY A 227 -16.94 12.56 41.58
C GLY A 227 -17.46 13.28 40.32
N SER A 228 -17.17 12.79 39.11
CA SER A 228 -17.80 13.28 37.87
C SER A 228 -19.34 13.22 37.96
N LYS A 229 -20.01 14.30 37.50
CA LYS A 229 -21.48 14.42 37.50
C LYS A 229 -22.10 13.44 36.50
N ASN A 230 -23.30 12.93 36.81
CA ASN A 230 -24.07 12.02 35.94
C ASN A 230 -23.33 10.70 35.58
N SER A 231 -22.42 10.27 36.45
CA SER A 231 -21.66 9.03 36.36
C SER A 231 -21.64 8.32 37.71
N PRO A 232 -21.29 7.02 37.76
CA PRO A 232 -21.13 6.32 39.03
C PRO A 232 -20.11 7.05 39.91
N PRO A 233 -20.34 7.13 41.23
CA PRO A 233 -19.44 7.85 42.13
C PRO A 233 -18.06 7.18 42.24
N VAL A 234 -18.01 5.87 42.02
CA VAL A 234 -16.79 5.05 42.04
C VAL A 234 -16.85 4.09 40.86
N LEU A 235 -15.75 3.96 40.14
CA LEU A 235 -15.54 2.90 39.16
C LEU A 235 -14.61 1.84 39.73
N SER A 236 -14.94 0.58 39.51
CA SER A 236 -14.03 -0.52 39.80
C SER A 236 -13.09 -0.79 38.62
N LEU A 237 -11.98 -1.48 38.87
CA LEU A 237 -11.08 -1.92 37.80
C LEU A 237 -11.80 -2.84 36.80
N ALA A 238 -12.74 -3.67 37.27
CA ALA A 238 -13.55 -4.54 36.42
C ALA A 238 -14.43 -3.75 35.44
N ASP A 239 -15.03 -2.64 35.90
CA ASP A 239 -15.86 -1.76 35.07
C ASP A 239 -15.01 -1.14 33.95
N VAL A 240 -13.79 -0.72 34.29
CA VAL A 240 -12.83 -0.13 33.34
C VAL A 240 -12.31 -1.15 32.33
N GLU A 241 -12.01 -2.38 32.74
CA GLU A 241 -11.64 -3.48 31.83
C GLU A 241 -12.74 -3.72 30.79
N SER A 242 -13.99 -3.86 31.25
CA SER A 242 -15.15 -4.04 30.37
C SER A 242 -15.40 -2.83 29.47
N LEU A 243 -15.29 -1.60 29.98
CA LEU A 243 -15.44 -0.39 29.18
C LEU A 243 -14.38 -0.29 28.08
N THR A 244 -13.13 -0.61 28.43
CA THR A 244 -11.97 -0.55 27.53
C THR A 244 -12.09 -1.54 26.38
N ASP A 245 -12.52 -2.78 26.64
CA ASP A 245 -12.73 -3.79 25.59
C ASP A 245 -13.90 -3.43 24.67
N GLN A 246 -15.04 -3.02 25.24
CA GLN A 246 -16.27 -2.85 24.48
C GLN A 246 -16.27 -1.55 23.67
N LEU A 247 -15.89 -0.41 24.28
CA LEU A 247 -16.02 0.92 23.66
C LEU A 247 -15.21 1.07 22.38
N ARG A 248 -14.09 0.36 22.25
CA ARG A 248 -13.21 0.44 21.09
C ARG A 248 -13.73 -0.25 19.83
N ARG A 249 -14.89 -0.92 19.86
CA ARG A 249 -15.40 -1.65 18.70
C ARG A 249 -16.13 -0.71 17.74
N CYS A 250 -15.76 -0.77 16.48
CA CYS A 250 -16.35 0.07 15.43
C CYS A 250 -17.60 -0.53 14.80
N TYR A 251 -17.78 -1.85 14.89
CA TYR A 251 -18.95 -2.61 14.46
C TYR A 251 -19.09 -3.90 15.27
N SER A 252 -20.16 -4.67 15.05
CA SER A 252 -20.44 -5.89 15.83
C SER A 252 -19.52 -7.05 15.41
N PRO A 253 -18.70 -7.65 16.31
CA PRO A 253 -17.86 -8.80 15.96
C PRO A 253 -18.70 -10.05 15.67
N PHE A 254 -19.75 -10.23 16.48
CA PHE A 254 -20.71 -11.32 16.36
C PHE A 254 -22.04 -10.88 17.00
N VAL A 255 -23.07 -11.68 16.77
CA VAL A 255 -24.41 -11.41 17.29
C VAL A 255 -24.81 -12.56 18.20
N HIS A 256 -25.19 -12.26 19.44
CA HIS A 256 -25.75 -13.26 20.34
C HIS A 256 -27.12 -13.73 19.82
N LEU A 257 -27.30 -15.05 19.79
CA LEU A 257 -28.60 -15.68 19.55
C LEU A 257 -29.32 -15.90 20.89
N PRO A 258 -30.65 -15.72 20.96
CA PRO A 258 -31.40 -16.15 22.14
C PRO A 258 -31.24 -17.66 22.37
N PHE A 259 -31.06 -18.06 23.64
CA PHE A 259 -30.99 -19.46 24.04
C PHE A 259 -32.35 -20.20 23.92
N LYS A 260 -33.47 -19.46 23.81
CA LYS A 260 -34.82 -19.99 23.55
C LYS A 260 -35.57 -19.09 22.56
N LEU A 261 -35.97 -19.68 21.44
CA LEU A 261 -36.85 -19.06 20.45
C LEU A 261 -38.30 -19.46 20.78
N SER A 262 -39.09 -18.55 21.35
CA SER A 262 -40.53 -18.81 21.58
C SER A 262 -41.44 -18.31 20.45
N SER A 263 -41.00 -17.33 19.65
CA SER A 263 -41.74 -16.84 18.47
C SER A 263 -40.85 -15.99 17.53
N LYS A 264 -41.33 -15.70 16.31
CA LYS A 264 -40.68 -14.75 15.37
C LYS A 264 -40.61 -13.30 15.88
N ALA A 265 -41.49 -12.90 16.80
CA ALA A 265 -41.42 -11.58 17.43
C ALA A 265 -40.31 -11.52 18.50
N ASP A 266 -40.05 -12.64 19.18
CA ASP A 266 -38.94 -12.79 20.13
C ASP A 266 -37.57 -12.86 19.42
N GLU A 267 -37.52 -13.21 18.13
CA GLU A 267 -36.30 -13.19 17.31
C GLU A 267 -35.74 -11.77 17.16
N GLU A 268 -36.53 -10.82 16.70
CA GLU A 268 -36.07 -9.42 16.53
C GLU A 268 -35.78 -8.73 17.88
N GLU A 269 -36.51 -9.11 18.93
CA GLU A 269 -36.31 -8.63 20.30
C GLU A 269 -35.18 -9.31 21.09
N SER A 270 -34.37 -10.17 20.48
CA SER A 270 -33.28 -10.89 21.18
C SER A 270 -31.88 -10.70 20.62
N TYR A 271 -31.70 -10.25 19.37
CA TYR A 271 -30.37 -9.97 18.83
C TYR A 271 -29.68 -8.84 19.61
N ARG A 272 -28.43 -9.09 20.00
CA ARG A 272 -27.52 -8.14 20.65
C ARG A 272 -26.11 -8.31 20.09
N SER A 273 -25.39 -7.20 19.90
CA SER A 273 -23.96 -7.26 19.63
C SER A 273 -23.24 -7.92 20.79
N GLY A 274 -22.38 -8.89 20.47
CA GLY A 274 -21.45 -9.43 21.45
C GLY A 274 -20.29 -8.50 21.68
N LEU A 275 -19.87 -8.36 22.94
CA LEU A 275 -18.69 -7.58 23.36
C LEU A 275 -18.70 -6.10 22.95
N CYS A 276 -19.86 -5.52 22.67
CA CYS A 276 -20.00 -4.08 22.39
C CYS A 276 -20.87 -3.41 23.47
N PRO A 277 -20.79 -2.08 23.61
CA PRO A 277 -21.75 -1.34 24.41
C PRO A 277 -23.18 -1.64 23.94
N GLU A 278 -24.14 -1.54 24.84
CA GLU A 278 -25.56 -1.62 24.50
C GLU A 278 -26.02 -0.32 23.82
N GLN A 279 -25.44 0.80 24.25
CA GLN A 279 -25.73 2.12 23.71
C GLN A 279 -24.54 3.06 23.91
N VAL A 280 -24.31 3.93 22.92
CA VAL A 280 -23.36 5.04 22.96
C VAL A 280 -24.03 6.27 22.36
N ASP A 281 -24.21 7.30 23.19
CA ASP A 281 -24.82 8.57 22.79
C ASP A 281 -23.78 9.69 22.84
N LEU A 282 -23.66 10.44 21.75
CA LEU A 282 -22.85 11.66 21.68
C LEU A 282 -23.66 12.84 22.21
N ILE A 283 -23.13 13.56 23.20
CA ILE A 283 -23.75 14.75 23.77
C ILE A 283 -23.09 15.99 23.18
N PHE A 284 -23.86 16.74 22.40
CA PHE A 284 -23.42 17.93 21.69
C PHE A 284 -23.58 19.20 22.54
N SER A 285 -22.74 20.19 22.25
CA SER A 285 -22.94 21.56 22.72
C SER A 285 -24.31 22.09 22.27
N PRO A 286 -24.97 22.97 23.05
CA PRO A 286 -26.31 23.48 22.73
C PRO A 286 -26.42 24.16 21.36
N SER A 287 -25.30 24.64 20.81
CA SER A 287 -25.18 25.30 19.51
C SER A 287 -25.17 24.36 18.31
N ARG A 288 -25.04 23.04 18.50
CA ARG A 288 -24.94 22.07 17.40
C ARG A 288 -26.02 21.00 17.48
N THR A 289 -26.67 20.75 16.34
CA THR A 289 -27.50 19.56 16.14
C THR A 289 -26.65 18.43 15.56
N PRO A 290 -26.83 17.18 16.02
CA PRO A 290 -26.16 16.02 15.42
C PRO A 290 -26.46 15.93 13.93
N ILE A 291 -25.47 15.49 13.14
CA ILE A 291 -25.65 15.28 11.69
C ILE A 291 -26.54 14.06 11.45
N LEU A 292 -26.28 12.96 12.16
CA LEU A 292 -27.05 11.72 12.14
C LEU A 292 -28.04 11.66 13.30
N LYS A 293 -29.29 11.26 13.02
CA LYS A 293 -30.20 10.80 14.08
C LYS A 293 -29.61 9.54 14.68
N GLN A 294 -29.28 9.55 15.98
CA GLN A 294 -28.71 8.40 16.68
C GLN A 294 -29.73 7.24 16.68
N PRO A 295 -29.56 6.19 15.84
CA PRO A 295 -30.39 5.02 15.90
C PRO A 295 -29.90 4.12 17.04
N LYS A 296 -30.80 3.33 17.63
CA LYS A 296 -30.41 2.35 18.65
C LYS A 296 -29.43 1.35 18.05
N GLN A 297 -28.28 1.12 18.69
CA GLN A 297 -27.24 0.19 18.22
C GLN A 297 -27.81 -1.19 17.84
N ARG A 298 -28.79 -1.69 18.60
CA ARG A 298 -29.53 -2.91 18.30
C ARG A 298 -30.06 -3.02 16.86
N LEU A 299 -30.64 -1.96 16.33
CA LEU A 299 -31.24 -1.95 14.98
C LEU A 299 -30.16 -2.04 13.89
N ALA A 300 -28.96 -1.49 14.16
CA ALA A 300 -27.84 -1.58 13.23
C ALA A 300 -27.36 -3.02 13.05
N VAL A 301 -27.36 -3.83 14.11
CA VAL A 301 -26.85 -5.22 14.09
C VAL A 301 -27.67 -6.15 13.20
N ILE A 302 -28.99 -6.00 13.22
CA ILE A 302 -29.90 -6.84 12.42
C ILE A 302 -29.70 -6.52 10.93
N GLU A 303 -29.64 -5.24 10.59
CA GLU A 303 -29.45 -4.78 9.22
C GLU A 303 -28.05 -5.10 8.70
N GLU A 304 -27.02 -4.92 9.52
CA GLU A 304 -25.64 -5.31 9.22
C GLU A 304 -25.54 -6.79 8.86
N ARG A 305 -26.12 -7.67 9.69
CA ARG A 305 -26.13 -9.11 9.42
C ARG A 305 -26.85 -9.41 8.10
N ARG A 306 -27.97 -8.74 7.82
CA ARG A 306 -28.74 -8.93 6.59
C ARG A 306 -27.94 -8.52 5.36
N GLN A 307 -27.26 -7.37 5.40
CA GLN A 307 -26.47 -6.84 4.29
C GLN A 307 -25.18 -7.66 4.05
N ALA A 308 -24.49 -8.06 5.11
CA ALA A 308 -23.26 -8.86 4.99
C ALA A 308 -23.51 -10.24 4.36
N LEU A 309 -24.71 -10.79 4.55
CA LEU A 309 -25.15 -12.07 3.99
C LEU A 309 -25.92 -11.93 2.67
N ASP A 310 -26.02 -10.72 2.10
CA ASP A 310 -26.68 -10.53 0.81
C ASP A 310 -25.79 -11.02 -0.34
N ASP A 311 -26.18 -12.15 -0.92
CA ASP A 311 -25.51 -12.78 -2.06
C ASP A 311 -25.91 -12.19 -3.41
N SER A 312 -26.80 -11.18 -3.45
CA SER A 312 -27.27 -10.57 -4.69
C SER A 312 -26.21 -9.76 -5.45
N GLY A 313 -25.02 -9.57 -4.86
CA GLY A 313 -23.94 -8.76 -5.41
C GLY A 313 -24.22 -7.26 -5.45
N LYS A 314 -25.38 -6.82 -4.94
CA LYS A 314 -25.78 -5.41 -4.88
C LYS A 314 -25.01 -4.61 -3.83
N HIS A 315 -24.51 -5.27 -2.79
CA HIS A 315 -23.75 -4.66 -1.71
C HIS A 315 -22.34 -5.27 -1.63
N LYS A 316 -21.33 -4.42 -1.44
CA LYS A 316 -19.97 -4.88 -1.12
C LYS A 316 -20.02 -5.48 0.28
N ARG A 317 -19.56 -6.73 0.43
CA ARG A 317 -19.48 -7.40 1.75
C ARG A 317 -18.47 -6.68 2.64
N SER A 318 -18.95 -5.82 3.53
CA SER A 318 -18.15 -5.17 4.57
C SER A 318 -19.07 -4.80 5.73
N PRO A 319 -18.58 -4.77 6.98
CA PRO A 319 -19.40 -4.49 8.16
C PRO A 319 -19.88 -3.03 8.24
N GLN A 320 -21.00 -2.80 8.89
CA GLN A 320 -21.56 -1.44 9.03
C GLN A 320 -21.07 -0.81 10.34
N LEU A 321 -20.42 0.35 10.22
CA LEU A 321 -19.94 1.10 11.39
C LEU A 321 -21.08 1.49 12.31
N PHE A 322 -20.86 1.49 13.62
CA PHE A 322 -21.85 2.00 14.55
C PHE A 322 -22.14 3.50 14.31
N PRO A 323 -23.37 3.97 14.60
CA PRO A 323 -23.80 5.32 14.23
C PRO A 323 -22.97 6.46 14.86
N HIS A 324 -22.53 6.30 16.10
CA HIS A 324 -21.68 7.29 16.77
C HIS A 324 -20.31 7.41 16.09
N TRP A 325 -19.76 6.30 15.59
CA TRP A 325 -18.53 6.32 14.80
C TRP A 325 -18.73 6.97 13.43
N GLN A 326 -19.86 6.71 12.77
CA GLN A 326 -20.23 7.40 11.52
C GLN A 326 -20.37 8.91 11.72
N GLU A 327 -21.01 9.34 12.82
CA GLU A 327 -21.17 10.75 13.18
C GLU A 327 -19.82 11.44 13.42
N LEU A 328 -18.88 10.72 14.04
CA LEU A 328 -17.55 11.24 14.30
C LEU A 328 -16.76 11.46 13.01
N ILE A 329 -16.84 10.55 12.03
CA ILE A 329 -16.10 10.67 10.76
C ILE A 329 -16.81 11.50 9.70
N ALA A 330 -18.03 11.99 9.94
CA ALA A 330 -18.69 12.88 8.99
C ALA A 330 -17.81 14.12 8.68
N PRO A 331 -17.74 14.60 7.43
CA PRO A 331 -18.58 14.26 6.28
C PRO A 331 -18.05 13.13 5.38
N PHE A 332 -17.10 12.30 5.82
CA PHE A 332 -16.66 11.14 5.04
C PHE A 332 -17.76 10.08 4.97
N ASN A 333 -17.91 9.43 3.81
CA ASN A 333 -18.86 8.33 3.66
C ASN A 333 -18.21 7.01 4.11
N PRO A 334 -18.90 6.14 4.87
CA PRO A 334 -18.46 4.77 5.05
C PRO A 334 -18.50 4.01 3.71
N VAL A 335 -17.58 3.06 3.49
CA VAL A 335 -17.48 2.26 2.24
C VAL A 335 -18.77 1.53 1.82
N ASN A 336 -19.67 1.28 2.76
CA ASN A 336 -20.87 0.46 2.53
C ASN A 336 -22.15 1.23 2.29
N VAL A 337 -22.12 2.56 2.40
CA VAL A 337 -23.30 3.36 2.16
C VAL A 337 -23.39 3.62 0.66
N SER A 338 -24.32 2.94 -0.02
CA SER A 338 -24.62 3.22 -1.41
C SER A 338 -25.28 4.59 -1.54
N GLN A 339 -25.04 5.32 -2.64
CA GLN A 339 -25.81 6.55 -2.91
C GLN A 339 -27.32 6.32 -3.04
N SER A 340 -27.75 5.06 -3.21
CA SER A 340 -29.16 4.67 -3.18
C SER A 340 -29.75 4.60 -1.77
N ASP A 341 -28.94 4.66 -0.71
CA ASP A 341 -29.42 4.81 0.67
C ASP A 341 -29.95 6.23 0.85
N GLN A 342 -31.15 6.44 0.33
CA GLN A 342 -31.92 7.68 0.47
C GLN A 342 -31.93 8.14 1.94
N ALA A 343 -32.01 7.24 2.91
CA ALA A 343 -32.01 7.60 4.33
C ALA A 343 -30.71 8.30 4.78
N TYR A 344 -29.52 7.83 4.36
CA TYR A 344 -28.24 8.46 4.70
C TYR A 344 -28.05 9.77 3.92
N MET A 345 -28.36 9.76 2.62
CA MET A 345 -28.29 10.94 1.74
C MET A 345 -29.28 12.06 2.10
N THR A 346 -30.41 11.73 2.73
CA THR A 346 -31.38 12.71 3.25
C THR A 346 -30.94 13.26 4.62
N THR A 347 -30.03 12.58 5.32
CA THR A 347 -29.60 12.91 6.68
C THR A 347 -28.29 13.70 6.72
N ILE A 348 -27.26 13.30 5.95
CA ILE A 348 -25.97 14.01 5.87
C ILE A 348 -25.99 15.11 4.77
N GLY A 349 -26.99 15.08 3.90
CA GLY A 349 -26.87 15.62 2.55
C GLY A 349 -26.16 14.61 1.66
N LYS A 350 -25.80 14.99 0.42
CA LYS A 350 -24.74 14.29 -0.32
C LYS A 350 -23.48 14.15 0.60
N GLY A 351 -22.61 13.16 0.47
CA GLY A 351 -21.33 13.19 1.21
C GLY A 351 -20.26 13.94 0.42
N MET A 352 -19.07 14.12 0.97
CA MET A 352 -17.90 14.32 0.09
C MET A 352 -17.76 13.07 -0.82
N PRO A 353 -17.22 13.18 -2.05
CA PRO A 353 -17.04 12.04 -2.97
C PRO A 353 -15.89 11.11 -2.54
N PHE A 354 -15.66 10.97 -1.23
CA PHE A 354 -14.62 10.17 -0.63
C PHE A 354 -15.24 9.22 0.40
N THR A 355 -14.76 7.98 0.37
CA THR A 355 -15.13 6.97 1.35
C THR A 355 -13.98 6.74 2.33
N CYS A 356 -14.31 6.52 3.59
CA CYS A 356 -13.37 6.08 4.61
C CYS A 356 -13.60 4.60 4.91
N ARG A 357 -12.52 3.83 4.82
CA ARG A 357 -12.49 2.40 5.13
C ARG A 357 -11.73 2.16 6.42
N HIS A 358 -12.30 1.32 7.28
CA HIS A 358 -11.55 0.80 8.41
C HIS A 358 -10.45 -0.18 7.97
N ILE A 359 -9.25 -0.06 8.54
CA ILE A 359 -8.06 -0.83 8.13
C ILE A 359 -7.79 -2.02 9.07
N MET A 360 -8.19 -1.94 10.33
CA MET A 360 -7.88 -2.94 11.35
C MET A 360 -8.99 -4.01 11.40
N ASP A 361 -8.98 -4.84 12.44
CA ASP A 361 -10.07 -5.77 12.74
C ASP A 361 -11.33 -5.00 13.21
N GLU A 362 -12.21 -5.53 14.06
CA GLU A 362 -13.35 -4.73 14.53
C GLU A 362 -12.99 -3.66 15.57
N ARG A 363 -11.73 -3.61 16.04
CA ARG A 363 -11.30 -2.83 17.21
C ARG A 363 -10.39 -1.67 16.81
N ILE A 364 -10.69 -0.53 17.40
CA ILE A 364 -9.89 0.68 17.32
C ILE A 364 -8.70 0.54 18.29
N PRO A 365 -7.46 0.84 17.85
CA PRO A 365 -6.33 0.93 18.76
C PRO A 365 -6.53 1.99 19.85
N ILE A 366 -6.06 1.71 21.05
CA ILE A 366 -6.30 2.57 22.21
C ILE A 366 -5.02 2.87 23.00
N MET A 367 -5.04 4.01 23.68
CA MET A 367 -4.20 4.27 24.84
C MET A 367 -5.07 4.45 26.06
N THR A 368 -4.71 3.84 27.19
CA THR A 368 -5.46 3.91 28.44
C THR A 368 -4.56 4.40 29.57
N PHE A 369 -5.03 5.37 30.35
CA PHE A 369 -4.38 5.89 31.55
C PHE A 369 -5.29 5.65 32.76
N LEU A 370 -4.78 4.92 33.74
CA LEU A 370 -5.52 4.50 34.93
C LEU A 370 -4.79 4.93 36.20
N SER A 371 -5.41 5.84 36.96
CA SER A 371 -5.00 6.13 38.32
C SER A 371 -5.81 5.28 39.29
N LEU A 372 -5.11 4.41 40.03
CA LEU A 372 -5.74 3.50 40.99
C LEU A 372 -5.83 4.14 42.37
N SER A 373 -6.92 3.85 43.07
CA SER A 373 -7.06 4.06 44.51
C SER A 373 -7.68 2.80 45.12
N LYS A 374 -7.47 2.59 46.41
CA LYS A 374 -8.14 1.51 47.14
C LYS A 374 -8.52 2.02 48.52
N GLN A 375 -9.57 1.45 49.10
CA GLN A 375 -9.93 1.76 50.48
C GLN A 375 -8.71 1.55 51.40
N ASN A 376 -8.23 2.62 52.04
CA ASN A 376 -7.01 2.70 52.86
C ASN A 376 -5.66 2.68 52.09
N CYS A 377 -5.66 2.96 50.78
CA CYS A 377 -4.46 3.11 49.97
C CYS A 377 -4.69 4.18 48.89
N ASP A 378 -3.95 5.29 48.97
CA ASP A 378 -4.01 6.40 48.00
C ASP A 378 -2.66 6.65 47.30
N GLY A 379 -1.74 5.69 47.39
CA GLY A 379 -0.37 5.81 46.89
C GLY A 379 0.04 4.62 46.01
N PRO A 380 1.28 4.62 45.51
CA PRO A 380 1.71 3.63 44.51
C PRO A 380 1.70 2.18 44.99
N SER A 381 1.66 1.94 46.32
CA SER A 381 1.42 0.62 46.90
C SER A 381 0.13 -0.05 46.42
N CYS A 382 -0.86 0.70 45.92
CA CYS A 382 -2.12 0.12 45.44
C CYS A 382 -1.91 -0.79 44.23
N LEU A 383 -0.85 -0.57 43.45
CA LEU A 383 -0.49 -1.42 42.30
C LEU A 383 -0.14 -2.86 42.72
N SER A 384 0.33 -3.08 43.95
CA SER A 384 0.61 -4.42 44.48
C SER A 384 -0.64 -5.28 44.66
N THR A 385 -1.82 -4.66 44.61
CA THR A 385 -3.11 -5.32 44.80
C THR A 385 -3.75 -5.78 43.50
N VAL A 386 -3.20 -5.36 42.35
CA VAL A 386 -3.64 -5.78 41.01
C VAL A 386 -3.10 -7.18 40.73
N SER A 387 -4.00 -8.11 40.39
CA SER A 387 -3.60 -9.49 40.09
C SER A 387 -2.86 -9.58 38.76
N ARG A 388 -2.07 -10.65 38.57
CA ARG A 388 -1.41 -10.89 37.28
C ARG A 388 -2.43 -11.02 36.13
N GLY A 389 -3.58 -11.66 36.37
CA GLY A 389 -4.63 -11.80 35.37
C GLY A 389 -5.17 -10.45 34.91
N ASP A 390 -5.35 -9.51 35.84
CA ASP A 390 -5.85 -8.17 35.54
C ASP A 390 -4.78 -7.33 34.81
N TRP A 391 -3.49 -7.46 35.16
CA TRP A 391 -2.41 -6.87 34.36
C TRP A 391 -2.45 -7.32 32.89
N VAL A 392 -2.69 -8.61 32.67
CA VAL A 392 -2.80 -9.18 31.32
C VAL A 392 -4.05 -8.63 30.60
N ARG A 393 -5.20 -8.54 31.28
CA ARG A 393 -6.42 -7.94 30.70
C ARG A 393 -6.22 -6.48 30.33
N LEU A 394 -5.59 -5.70 31.21
CA LEU A 394 -5.27 -4.30 30.97
C LEU A 394 -4.30 -4.11 29.80
N CYS A 395 -3.32 -4.99 29.65
CA CYS A 395 -2.37 -4.96 28.53
C CYS A 395 -3.05 -5.27 27.19
N PHE A 396 -3.88 -6.32 27.13
CA PHE A 396 -4.55 -6.75 25.90
C PHE A 396 -5.94 -6.14 25.69
N ALA A 397 -6.32 -5.19 26.55
CA ALA A 397 -7.62 -4.52 26.48
C ALA A 397 -8.80 -5.52 26.44
N ASP A 398 -8.72 -6.52 27.31
CA ASP A 398 -9.75 -7.54 27.48
C ASP A 398 -10.75 -7.15 28.57
N GLY A 399 -11.99 -7.59 28.40
CA GLY A 399 -13.03 -7.40 29.39
C GLY A 399 -12.75 -8.13 30.70
N SER A 400 -13.39 -7.66 31.78
CA SER A 400 -13.33 -8.34 33.07
C SER A 400 -13.87 -9.77 32.98
N GLY A 401 -13.31 -10.67 33.78
CA GLY A 401 -13.73 -12.08 33.83
C GLY A 401 -13.52 -12.71 35.21
N ALA A 402 -14.26 -13.79 35.48
CA ALA A 402 -14.18 -14.51 36.75
C ALA A 402 -12.92 -15.40 36.86
N ASP A 403 -12.31 -15.74 35.73
CA ASP A 403 -11.12 -16.59 35.69
C ASP A 403 -9.89 -15.87 36.29
N PRO A 404 -9.03 -16.56 37.05
CA PRO A 404 -7.81 -15.96 37.59
C PRO A 404 -6.84 -15.44 36.53
N MET A 405 -6.81 -16.05 35.35
CA MET A 405 -6.02 -15.65 34.20
C MET A 405 -6.89 -15.64 32.94
N PRO A 406 -6.79 -14.65 32.06
CA PRO A 406 -7.56 -14.60 30.81
C PRO A 406 -7.07 -15.61 29.75
N TYR A 407 -5.80 -16.03 29.83
CA TYR A 407 -5.19 -16.96 28.88
C TYR A 407 -4.44 -18.09 29.57
N ASN A 408 -4.05 -19.09 28.79
CA ASN A 408 -3.24 -20.21 29.26
C ASN A 408 -1.92 -19.69 29.89
N PRO A 409 -1.56 -20.09 31.12
CA PRO A 409 -0.33 -19.65 31.78
C PRO A 409 0.96 -19.88 30.98
N LEU A 410 1.04 -20.96 30.18
CA LEU A 410 2.21 -21.23 29.33
C LEU A 410 2.35 -20.23 28.18
N PHE A 411 1.23 -19.76 27.63
CA PHE A 411 1.23 -18.69 26.63
C PHE A 411 1.72 -17.36 27.23
N LEU A 412 1.44 -17.14 28.52
CA LEU A 412 1.79 -15.92 29.23
C LEU A 412 3.15 -15.98 29.93
N ARG A 413 3.99 -17.00 29.71
CA ARG A 413 5.23 -17.18 30.47
C ARG A 413 6.23 -16.02 30.35
N ASP A 414 6.19 -15.30 29.24
CA ASP A 414 7.08 -14.18 28.88
C ASP A 414 6.33 -12.84 28.79
N PHE A 415 5.13 -12.78 29.39
CA PHE A 415 4.27 -11.59 29.36
C PHE A 415 4.97 -10.33 29.88
N GLU A 416 5.58 -10.41 31.07
CA GLU A 416 6.24 -9.28 31.69
C GLU A 416 7.42 -8.77 30.86
N GLU A 417 8.21 -9.68 30.28
CA GLU A 417 9.37 -9.33 29.44
C GLU A 417 8.96 -8.66 28.13
N LYS A 418 7.93 -9.19 27.46
CA LYS A 418 7.50 -8.69 26.14
C LYS A 418 6.64 -7.45 26.22
N HIS A 419 5.77 -7.38 27.21
CA HIS A 419 4.68 -6.40 27.23
C HIS A 419 4.81 -5.36 28.32
N CYS A 420 5.52 -5.62 29.43
CA CYS A 420 5.63 -4.66 30.52
C CYS A 420 6.95 -3.87 30.45
N TYR A 421 6.85 -2.55 30.57
CA TYR A 421 7.99 -1.67 30.78
C TYR A 421 8.02 -1.24 32.24
N ASP A 422 8.83 -1.95 33.02
CA ASP A 422 8.81 -1.91 34.49
C ASP A 422 9.92 -1.05 35.10
N ARG A 423 10.52 -0.14 34.31
CA ARG A 423 11.61 0.74 34.77
C ARG A 423 11.29 1.51 36.05
N PHE A 424 10.03 1.90 36.23
CA PHE A 424 9.52 2.60 37.41
C PHE A 424 8.43 1.82 38.11
N PHE A 425 8.39 0.49 37.95
CA PHE A 425 7.43 -0.34 38.64
C PHE A 425 7.82 -0.54 40.11
N LEU A 426 6.90 -1.08 40.90
CA LEU A 426 7.12 -1.39 42.31
C LEU A 426 8.41 -2.19 42.50
N SER A 427 9.24 -1.72 43.41
CA SER A 427 10.43 -2.39 43.90
C SER A 427 10.55 -2.14 45.40
N PRO A 428 11.10 -3.08 46.19
CA PRO A 428 11.40 -2.85 47.60
C PRO A 428 12.22 -1.58 47.87
N ALA A 429 13.02 -1.13 46.89
CA ALA A 429 13.84 0.07 46.99
C ALA A 429 13.07 1.39 46.68
N THR A 430 11.95 1.33 45.95
CA THR A 430 11.18 2.49 45.50
C THR A 430 9.66 2.26 45.61
N PRO A 431 9.13 2.03 46.83
CA PRO A 431 7.71 1.71 47.01
C PRO A 431 6.77 2.90 46.72
N ASP A 432 7.29 4.13 46.76
CA ASP A 432 6.51 5.38 46.70
C ASP A 432 6.44 6.01 45.30
N LYS A 433 6.95 5.34 44.28
CA LYS A 433 6.87 5.76 42.87
C LYS A 433 6.72 4.53 42.00
N ALA A 434 5.48 4.16 41.71
CA ALA A 434 5.19 2.99 40.90
C ALA A 434 4.28 3.31 39.74
N VAL A 435 4.77 2.98 38.54
CA VAL A 435 4.05 3.06 37.28
C VAL A 435 4.39 1.82 36.49
N ARG A 436 3.36 1.22 35.90
CA ARG A 436 3.52 0.17 34.89
C ARG A 436 3.01 0.69 33.57
N LEU A 437 3.87 0.63 32.55
CA LEU A 437 3.51 0.88 31.16
C LEU A 437 3.45 -0.47 30.46
N MET A 438 2.41 -0.70 29.66
CA MET A 438 2.20 -1.97 28.96
C MET A 438 1.96 -1.73 27.48
N PHE A 439 2.59 -2.54 26.63
CA PHE A 439 2.56 -2.42 25.18
C PHE A 439 1.97 -3.68 24.54
N ALA A 440 0.91 -3.50 23.77
CA ALA A 440 0.39 -4.47 22.82
C ALA A 440 0.25 -3.81 21.44
N SER A 441 0.08 -4.61 20.38
CA SER A 441 -0.01 -4.10 19.00
C SER A 441 -1.13 -3.08 18.80
N TYR A 442 -2.22 -3.19 19.56
CA TYR A 442 -3.42 -2.35 19.47
C TYR A 442 -3.75 -1.61 20.78
N ALA A 443 -2.94 -1.74 21.83
CA ALA A 443 -3.22 -1.12 23.12
C ALA A 443 -1.93 -0.67 23.81
N PHE A 444 -1.98 0.51 24.41
CA PHE A 444 -0.95 0.98 25.34
C PHE A 444 -1.60 1.42 26.64
N THR A 445 -1.23 0.78 27.74
CA THR A 445 -1.87 1.01 29.02
C THR A 445 -0.86 1.49 30.05
N THR A 446 -1.16 2.62 30.68
CA THR A 446 -0.38 3.27 31.72
C THR A 446 -1.15 3.22 33.03
N VAL A 447 -0.60 2.55 34.04
CA VAL A 447 -1.26 2.38 35.35
C VAL A 447 -0.34 2.88 36.45
N GLY A 448 -0.89 3.65 37.37
CA GLY A 448 -0.15 4.26 38.47
C GLY A 448 -1.09 4.78 39.55
N ALA A 449 -0.52 5.50 40.51
CA ALA A 449 -1.26 6.20 41.56
C ALA A 449 -0.42 7.35 42.13
N GLY A 450 -1.09 8.34 42.73
CA GLY A 450 -0.46 9.44 43.43
C GLY A 450 -0.20 10.68 42.57
N ASP A 451 0.18 11.77 43.23
CA ASP A 451 0.21 13.13 42.65
C ASP A 451 1.09 13.26 41.39
N TYR A 452 2.30 12.68 41.41
CA TYR A 452 3.19 12.70 40.24
C TYR A 452 2.55 11.99 39.03
N PHE A 453 1.86 10.87 39.28
CA PHE A 453 1.19 10.14 38.22
C PHE A 453 0.03 10.97 37.64
N ASP A 454 -0.83 11.47 38.53
CA ASP A 454 -2.06 12.20 38.19
C ASP A 454 -1.80 13.55 37.51
N ASN A 455 -0.75 14.27 37.90
CA ASN A 455 -0.52 15.66 37.46
C ASN A 455 0.63 15.87 36.47
N ILE A 456 1.61 14.96 36.42
CA ILE A 456 2.79 15.06 35.55
C ILE A 456 2.76 13.99 34.47
N LEU A 457 2.67 12.70 34.83
CA LEU A 457 2.65 11.62 33.85
C LEU A 457 1.38 11.63 32.99
N GLN A 458 0.26 12.10 33.51
CA GLN A 458 -0.94 12.30 32.70
C GLN A 458 -0.66 13.26 31.53
N GLU A 459 0.06 14.36 31.74
CA GLU A 459 0.40 15.28 30.65
C GLU A 459 1.38 14.66 29.66
N HIS A 460 2.38 13.89 30.14
CA HIS A 460 3.22 13.08 29.25
C HIS A 460 2.42 12.08 28.42
N PHE A 461 1.43 11.43 29.02
CA PHE A 461 0.56 10.49 28.33
C PHE A 461 -0.26 11.18 27.22
N ARG A 462 -0.84 12.34 27.52
CA ARG A 462 -1.72 13.09 26.60
C ARG A 462 -0.95 13.76 25.46
N ARG A 463 0.29 14.18 25.73
CA ARG A 463 1.16 14.89 24.79
C ARG A 463 2.19 13.96 24.16
N HIS A 464 3.23 13.62 24.91
CA HIS A 464 4.39 12.88 24.41
C HIS A 464 4.04 11.50 23.90
N TYR A 465 3.46 10.65 24.74
CA TYR A 465 3.17 9.25 24.39
C TYR A 465 2.07 9.15 23.32
N PHE A 466 1.16 10.13 23.29
CA PHE A 466 0.19 10.24 22.21
C PHE A 466 0.85 10.51 20.86
N GLN A 467 1.82 11.43 20.77
CA GLN A 467 2.51 11.66 19.50
C GLN A 467 3.32 10.43 19.08
N MET A 468 3.92 9.71 20.03
CA MET A 468 4.61 8.44 19.75
C MET A 468 3.65 7.40 19.12
N SER A 469 2.46 7.23 19.70
CA SER A 469 1.47 6.29 19.18
C SER A 469 0.88 6.75 17.84
N LEU A 470 0.64 8.06 17.67
CA LEU A 470 0.19 8.66 16.41
C LEU A 470 1.17 8.31 15.27
N LEU A 471 2.47 8.51 15.49
CA LEU A 471 3.51 8.18 14.51
C LEU A 471 3.55 6.68 14.21
N ALA A 472 3.50 5.82 15.24
CA ALA A 472 3.53 4.38 15.07
C ALA A 472 2.31 3.85 14.27
N TYR A 473 1.11 4.30 14.59
CA TYR A 473 -0.10 3.91 13.87
C TYR A 473 -0.18 4.53 12.48
N LEU A 474 0.36 5.73 12.27
CA LEU A 474 0.49 6.30 10.94
C LEU A 474 1.42 5.47 10.04
N GLU A 475 2.59 5.06 10.57
CA GLU A 475 3.55 4.19 9.89
C GLU A 475 2.88 2.86 9.52
N HIS A 476 2.26 2.21 10.51
CA HIS A 476 1.58 0.92 10.36
C HIS A 476 0.46 0.96 9.31
N SER A 477 -0.45 1.93 9.43
CA SER A 477 -1.59 2.03 8.51
C SER A 477 -1.18 2.43 7.11
N THR A 478 -0.11 3.22 6.94
CA THR A 478 0.43 3.54 5.62
C THR A 478 1.02 2.31 4.94
N LEU A 479 1.73 1.43 5.67
CA LEU A 479 2.24 0.17 5.13
C LEU A 479 1.12 -0.78 4.67
N LEU A 480 0.08 -0.94 5.49
CA LEU A 480 -1.10 -1.71 5.09
C LEU A 480 -1.80 -1.09 3.85
N GLY A 481 -1.80 0.23 3.75
CA GLY A 481 -2.26 0.96 2.57
C GLY A 481 -1.46 0.61 1.31
N PHE A 482 -0.13 0.52 1.40
CA PHE A 482 0.72 0.10 0.28
C PHE A 482 0.44 -1.32 -0.16
N SER A 483 0.42 -2.29 0.77
CA SER A 483 0.13 -3.70 0.44
C SER A 483 -1.22 -3.84 -0.26
N LYS A 484 -2.28 -3.19 0.26
CA LYS A 484 -3.61 -3.21 -0.35
C LYS A 484 -3.63 -2.60 -1.75
N ARG A 485 -2.99 -1.46 -1.94
CA ARG A 485 -2.93 -0.80 -3.27
C ARG A 485 -2.18 -1.66 -4.27
N LEU A 486 -1.06 -2.28 -3.86
CA LEU A 486 -0.33 -3.22 -4.71
C LEU A 486 -1.19 -4.42 -5.10
N THR A 487 -1.88 -5.04 -4.14
CA THR A 487 -2.83 -6.14 -4.43
C THR A 487 -3.89 -5.72 -5.45
N ASN A 488 -4.48 -4.53 -5.28
CA ASN A 488 -5.52 -4.04 -6.20
C ASN A 488 -4.97 -3.80 -7.60
N VAL A 489 -3.74 -3.25 -7.73
CA VAL A 489 -3.09 -3.01 -9.02
C VAL A 489 -2.81 -4.33 -9.73
N VAL A 490 -2.27 -5.34 -9.03
CA VAL A 490 -2.03 -6.68 -9.59
C VAL A 490 -3.33 -7.37 -10.01
N ALA A 491 -4.35 -7.35 -9.14
CA ALA A 491 -5.65 -7.97 -9.45
C ALA A 491 -6.30 -7.33 -10.69
N SER A 492 -6.28 -6.00 -10.81
CA SER A 492 -6.81 -5.31 -12.00
C SER A 492 -6.07 -5.69 -13.28
N TYR A 493 -4.74 -5.86 -13.19
CA TYR A 493 -3.94 -6.29 -14.34
C TYR A 493 -4.28 -7.72 -14.78
N GLU A 494 -4.51 -8.66 -13.85
CA GLU A 494 -4.89 -10.03 -14.18
C GLU A 494 -6.29 -10.12 -14.80
N GLU A 495 -7.25 -9.35 -14.30
CA GLU A 495 -8.60 -9.27 -14.85
C GLU A 495 -8.58 -8.75 -16.29
N ASP A 496 -7.87 -7.65 -16.56
CA ASP A 496 -7.78 -7.03 -17.88
C ASP A 496 -6.94 -7.86 -18.88
N ARG A 497 -5.96 -8.65 -18.37
CA ARG A 497 -5.11 -9.53 -19.20
C ARG A 497 -5.84 -10.79 -19.68
N ASN A 498 -6.94 -11.21 -19.05
CA ASN A 498 -7.67 -12.41 -19.47
C ASN A 498 -8.29 -12.29 -20.88
N ASP A 499 -8.23 -11.11 -21.51
CA ASP A 499 -8.56 -10.95 -22.92
C ASP A 499 -7.42 -11.44 -23.85
N LYS A 500 -7.75 -12.12 -24.95
CA LYS A 500 -6.81 -12.96 -25.74
C LYS A 500 -5.64 -12.21 -26.42
N ARG A 501 -5.60 -10.87 -26.31
CA ARG A 501 -4.45 -10.02 -26.64
C ARG A 501 -4.39 -8.88 -25.60
N PRO A 502 -3.29 -8.75 -24.84
CA PRO A 502 -3.14 -7.63 -23.92
C PRO A 502 -3.10 -6.32 -24.72
N ASP A 503 -3.97 -5.37 -24.37
CA ASP A 503 -3.92 -4.01 -24.89
C ASP A 503 -2.64 -3.34 -24.36
N PRO A 504 -1.75 -2.79 -25.23
CA PRO A 504 -0.55 -2.06 -24.80
C PRO A 504 -0.83 -0.96 -23.78
N LYS A 505 -2.06 -0.40 -23.75
CA LYS A 505 -2.48 0.58 -22.74
C LYS A 505 -2.60 -0.01 -21.34
N VAL A 506 -3.10 -1.24 -21.19
CA VAL A 506 -3.26 -1.92 -19.89
C VAL A 506 -1.90 -2.17 -19.26
N GLU A 507 -0.96 -2.64 -20.07
CA GLU A 507 0.42 -2.84 -19.63
C GLU A 507 1.09 -1.51 -19.28
N GLN A 508 0.96 -0.48 -20.12
CA GLN A 508 1.48 0.84 -19.81
C GLN A 508 0.89 1.42 -18.50
N GLN A 509 -0.40 1.19 -18.23
CA GLN A 509 -1.06 1.61 -17.00
C GLN A 509 -0.52 0.85 -15.78
N PHE A 510 -0.32 -0.46 -15.91
CA PHE A 510 0.27 -1.29 -14.85
C PHE A 510 1.71 -0.86 -14.53
N HIS A 511 2.55 -0.65 -15.54
CA HIS A 511 3.92 -0.14 -15.37
C HIS A 511 3.95 1.21 -14.64
N ARG A 512 3.07 2.14 -15.02
CA ARG A 512 2.94 3.45 -14.36
C ARG A 512 2.51 3.28 -12.90
N ALA A 513 1.48 2.48 -12.64
CA ALA A 513 0.94 2.28 -11.29
C ALA A 513 1.97 1.70 -10.31
N ILE A 514 2.72 0.68 -10.71
CA ILE A 514 3.77 0.09 -9.87
C ILE A 514 4.95 1.07 -9.69
N SER A 515 5.34 1.78 -10.74
CA SER A 515 6.42 2.79 -10.66
C SER A 515 6.05 3.93 -9.70
N ASP A 516 4.79 4.38 -9.74
CA ASP A 516 4.27 5.40 -8.85
C ASP A 516 4.19 4.90 -7.41
N LEU A 517 3.74 3.66 -7.18
CA LEU A 517 3.77 3.02 -5.86
C LEU A 517 5.19 2.93 -5.30
N LYS A 518 6.17 2.53 -6.11
CA LYS A 518 7.59 2.46 -5.70
C LYS A 518 8.13 3.83 -5.35
N ARG A 519 7.82 4.86 -6.15
CA ARG A 519 8.20 6.26 -5.86
C ARG A 519 7.60 6.72 -4.53
N GLU A 520 6.31 6.46 -4.30
CA GLU A 520 5.62 6.81 -3.06
C GLU A 520 6.17 6.05 -1.86
N PHE A 521 6.54 4.76 -2.01
CA PHE A 521 7.16 3.98 -0.94
C PHE A 521 8.56 4.49 -0.55
N LEU A 522 9.33 4.98 -1.52
CA LEU A 522 10.61 5.66 -1.24
C LEU A 522 10.38 6.97 -0.46
N LEU A 523 9.39 7.77 -0.86
CA LEU A 523 9.02 8.98 -0.10
C LEU A 523 8.57 8.63 1.32
N TYR A 524 7.77 7.59 1.49
CA TYR A 524 7.38 7.05 2.78
C TYR A 524 8.60 6.66 3.63
N THR A 525 9.55 5.91 3.07
CA THR A 525 10.77 5.48 3.77
C THR A 525 11.57 6.66 4.32
N HIS A 526 11.59 7.79 3.62
CA HIS A 526 12.34 8.98 4.04
C HIS A 526 11.54 9.98 4.89
N GLN A 527 10.20 9.94 4.86
CA GLN A 527 9.36 10.99 5.47
C GLN A 527 8.38 10.49 6.54
N TYR A 528 8.11 9.17 6.59
CA TYR A 528 7.07 8.57 7.43
C TYR A 528 7.56 7.33 8.21
N ARG A 529 8.80 6.90 7.98
CA ARG A 529 9.44 5.82 8.76
C ARG A 529 10.25 6.42 9.89
N PHE A 530 9.79 6.26 11.12
CA PHE A 530 10.39 6.88 12.28
C PHE A 530 11.08 5.79 13.10
N THR A 531 12.40 5.67 13.02
CA THR A 531 13.17 4.65 13.77
C THR A 531 13.78 5.21 15.06
N GLY A 532 13.99 6.52 15.14
CA GLY A 532 14.48 7.21 16.33
C GLY A 532 13.77 8.56 16.47
N ILE A 533 13.00 8.70 17.54
CA ILE A 533 12.10 9.86 17.71
C ILE A 533 12.56 10.86 18.76
N SER A 534 13.46 10.47 19.68
CA SER A 534 13.92 11.30 20.80
C SER A 534 15.37 11.00 21.15
N ASN A 535 16.08 11.98 21.72
CA ASN A 535 17.39 11.82 22.35
C ASN A 535 17.32 11.23 23.76
N GLN A 536 16.13 11.15 24.36
CA GLN A 536 15.97 10.68 25.73
C GLN A 536 15.91 9.15 25.78
N VAL A 537 16.58 8.56 26.77
CA VAL A 537 16.72 7.10 26.90
C VAL A 537 15.36 6.39 27.02
N GLN A 538 14.48 6.86 27.90
CA GLN A 538 13.19 6.21 28.13
C GLN A 538 12.29 6.20 26.88
N PRO A 539 12.09 7.32 26.17
CA PRO A 539 11.31 7.31 24.93
C PRO A 539 11.90 6.42 23.83
N ILE A 540 13.23 6.30 23.73
CA ILE A 540 13.88 5.36 22.80
C ILE A 540 13.48 3.92 23.15
N GLU A 541 13.63 3.52 24.42
CA GLU A 541 13.27 2.18 24.89
C GLU A 541 11.78 1.88 24.65
N MET A 542 10.90 2.79 25.08
CA MET A 542 9.45 2.66 24.92
C MET A 542 9.04 2.57 23.45
N TYR A 543 9.60 3.41 22.59
CA TYR A 543 9.23 3.41 21.17
C TYR A 543 9.74 2.16 20.46
N ASN A 544 10.93 1.67 20.77
CA ASN A 544 11.44 0.42 20.23
C ASN A 544 10.54 -0.76 20.60
N GLN A 545 10.15 -0.85 21.87
CA GLN A 545 9.20 -1.88 22.33
C GLN A 545 7.85 -1.75 21.61
N TRP A 546 7.35 -0.53 21.43
CA TRP A 546 6.10 -0.28 20.70
C TRP A 546 6.17 -0.73 19.24
N ARG A 547 7.25 -0.37 18.54
CA ARG A 547 7.47 -0.77 17.13
C ARG A 547 7.62 -2.28 16.99
N GLU A 548 8.23 -2.94 17.97
CA GLU A 548 8.36 -4.40 18.03
C GLU A 548 7.00 -5.08 18.20
N VAL A 549 6.19 -4.68 19.21
CA VAL A 549 4.88 -5.32 19.44
C VAL A 549 3.88 -5.08 18.31
N ILE A 550 3.98 -3.94 17.59
CA ILE A 550 3.19 -3.69 16.38
C ILE A 550 3.70 -4.52 15.19
N GLY A 551 4.96 -4.96 15.20
CA GLY A 551 5.58 -5.67 14.07
C GLY A 551 5.98 -4.76 12.92
N LEU A 552 6.21 -3.46 13.18
CA LEU A 552 6.46 -2.44 12.14
C LEU A 552 7.66 -2.78 11.24
N ASN A 553 8.74 -3.31 11.82
CA ASN A 553 9.93 -3.63 11.04
C ASN A 553 9.71 -4.84 10.12
N SER A 554 8.94 -5.84 10.56
CA SER A 554 8.58 -7.00 9.72
C SER A 554 7.68 -6.54 8.58
N LEU A 555 6.60 -5.83 8.90
CA LEU A 555 5.64 -5.32 7.92
C LEU A 555 6.33 -4.43 6.87
N TYR A 556 7.30 -3.62 7.28
CA TYR A 556 8.10 -2.82 6.35
C TYR A 556 8.87 -3.69 5.34
N GLU A 557 9.59 -4.70 5.80
CA GLU A 557 10.38 -5.57 4.91
C GLU A 557 9.47 -6.43 4.01
N ASP A 558 8.33 -6.91 4.53
CA ASP A 558 7.33 -7.65 3.75
C ASP A 558 6.82 -6.80 2.57
N VAL A 559 6.33 -5.58 2.86
CA VAL A 559 5.81 -4.66 1.82
C VAL A 559 6.90 -4.24 0.83
N LYS A 560 8.13 -4.02 1.31
CA LYS A 560 9.27 -3.70 0.45
C LYS A 560 9.59 -4.86 -0.50
N GLN A 561 9.63 -6.09 0.02
CA GLN A 561 9.88 -7.29 -0.79
C GLN A 561 8.77 -7.52 -1.83
N GLU A 562 7.50 -7.31 -1.46
CA GLU A 562 6.37 -7.37 -2.40
C GLU A 562 6.53 -6.37 -3.56
N LEU A 563 6.88 -5.11 -3.25
CA LEU A 563 7.10 -4.06 -4.26
C LEU A 563 8.31 -4.32 -5.16
N ASP A 564 9.41 -4.81 -4.59
CA ASP A 564 10.60 -5.18 -5.36
C ASP A 564 10.30 -6.36 -6.30
N THR A 565 9.58 -7.38 -5.81
CA THR A 565 9.14 -8.53 -6.62
C THR A 565 8.23 -8.08 -7.78
N ALA A 566 7.29 -7.17 -7.52
CA ALA A 566 6.44 -6.61 -8.57
C ALA A 566 7.24 -5.79 -9.60
N THR A 567 8.29 -5.08 -9.16
CA THR A 567 9.19 -4.34 -10.06
C THR A 567 10.01 -5.29 -10.93
N ASP A 568 10.55 -6.35 -10.35
CA ASP A 568 11.35 -7.36 -11.08
C ASP A 568 10.50 -8.08 -12.13
N PHE A 569 9.23 -8.37 -11.79
CA PHE A 569 8.27 -8.91 -12.75
C PHE A 569 8.04 -7.97 -13.94
N LEU A 570 7.93 -6.65 -13.72
CA LEU A 570 7.83 -5.67 -14.80
C LEU A 570 9.07 -5.65 -15.69
N LEU A 571 10.27 -5.69 -15.09
CA LEU A 571 11.52 -5.73 -15.85
C LEU A 571 11.61 -7.00 -16.72
N ALA A 572 11.13 -8.13 -16.21
CA ALA A 572 11.07 -9.37 -16.97
C ALA A 572 10.11 -9.28 -18.17
N ILE A 573 8.95 -8.63 -18.00
CA ILE A 573 8.02 -8.33 -19.10
C ILE A 573 8.69 -7.43 -20.16
N ASP A 574 9.27 -6.31 -19.75
CA ASP A 574 9.95 -5.38 -20.67
C ASP A 574 11.05 -6.08 -21.47
N GLN A 575 11.83 -6.93 -20.81
CA GLN A 575 12.91 -7.68 -21.46
C GLN A 575 12.37 -8.70 -22.46
N GLN A 576 11.23 -9.34 -22.17
CA GLN A 576 10.56 -10.22 -23.11
C GLN A 576 10.10 -9.45 -24.35
N GLN A 577 9.48 -8.28 -24.18
CA GLN A 577 9.03 -7.45 -25.31
C GLN A 577 10.18 -6.93 -26.18
N GLN A 578 11.30 -6.55 -25.57
CA GLN A 578 12.51 -6.14 -26.30
C GLN A 578 13.08 -7.32 -27.09
N THR A 579 13.07 -8.53 -26.51
CA THR A 579 13.52 -9.75 -27.20
C THR A 579 12.63 -10.07 -28.40
N ASP A 580 11.31 -9.97 -28.24
CA ASP A 580 10.34 -10.20 -29.32
C ASP A 580 10.47 -9.15 -30.44
N SER A 581 10.69 -7.87 -30.07
CA SER A 581 10.90 -6.79 -31.02
C SER A 581 12.23 -6.93 -31.77
N ALA A 582 13.31 -7.32 -31.08
CA ALA A 582 14.60 -7.61 -31.68
C ALA A 582 14.53 -8.84 -32.60
N ALA A 583 13.75 -9.86 -32.23
CA ALA A 583 13.49 -11.01 -33.10
C ALA A 583 12.77 -10.59 -34.39
N ASN A 584 11.74 -9.75 -34.29
CA ASN A 584 11.04 -9.20 -35.46
C ASN A 584 11.94 -8.34 -36.36
N LEU A 585 12.82 -7.52 -35.76
CA LEU A 585 13.81 -6.75 -36.51
C LEU A 585 14.84 -7.65 -37.20
N ASN A 586 15.31 -8.70 -36.54
CA ASN A 586 16.21 -9.71 -37.14
C ASN A 586 15.54 -10.44 -38.31
N VAL A 587 14.24 -10.72 -38.22
CA VAL A 587 13.47 -11.27 -39.35
C VAL A 587 13.45 -10.27 -40.50
N LEU A 588 13.12 -9.00 -40.26
CA LEU A 588 13.11 -7.97 -41.30
C LEU A 588 14.50 -7.75 -41.91
N ALA A 589 15.55 -7.74 -41.09
CA ALA A 589 16.93 -7.62 -41.51
C ALA A 589 17.38 -8.83 -42.34
N SER A 590 16.97 -10.05 -41.97
CA SER A 590 17.26 -11.27 -42.73
C SER A 590 16.58 -11.27 -44.10
N LEU A 591 15.34 -10.78 -44.19
CA LEU A 591 14.62 -10.60 -45.45
C LEU A 591 15.27 -9.49 -46.30
N GLY A 592 15.69 -8.39 -45.69
CA GLY A 592 16.42 -7.30 -46.33
C GLY A 592 17.78 -7.74 -46.88
N LEU A 593 18.52 -8.56 -46.12
CA LEU A 593 19.79 -9.18 -46.55
C LEU A 593 19.57 -10.10 -47.76
N ALA A 594 18.56 -10.96 -47.71
CA ALA A 594 18.21 -11.83 -48.84
C ALA A 594 17.83 -11.02 -50.09
N ALA A 595 17.02 -9.97 -49.93
CA ALA A 595 16.68 -9.07 -51.03
C ALA A 595 17.92 -8.33 -51.58
N SER A 596 18.82 -7.86 -50.72
CA SER A 596 20.05 -7.17 -51.14
C SER A 596 20.97 -8.07 -51.96
N LEU A 597 21.09 -9.36 -51.61
CA LEU A 597 21.86 -10.34 -52.38
C LEU A 597 21.25 -10.56 -53.77
N ILE A 598 19.92 -10.62 -53.88
CA ILE A 598 19.20 -10.72 -55.15
C ILE A 598 19.46 -9.48 -56.02
N PHE A 599 19.32 -8.27 -55.45
CA PHE A 599 19.55 -7.02 -56.18
C PHE A 599 21.02 -6.83 -56.57
N SER A 600 21.98 -7.26 -55.75
CA SER A 600 23.40 -7.17 -56.07
C SER A 600 23.78 -8.11 -57.23
N PHE A 601 23.19 -9.31 -57.29
CA PHE A 601 23.40 -10.26 -58.38
C PHE A 601 22.73 -9.84 -59.70
N LEU A 602 21.49 -9.32 -59.64
CA LEU A 602 20.76 -8.87 -60.84
C LEU A 602 21.19 -7.48 -61.33
N GLY A 603 21.64 -6.61 -60.42
CA GLY A 603 21.85 -5.18 -60.67
C GLY A 603 23.23 -4.80 -61.23
N MET A 604 24.22 -5.69 -61.20
CA MET A 604 25.59 -5.33 -61.60
C MET A 604 26.01 -5.74 -63.01
N ASN A 605 25.23 -6.58 -63.72
CA ASN A 605 25.57 -6.98 -65.10
C ASN A 605 24.79 -6.21 -66.18
N ILE A 606 23.66 -5.57 -65.85
CA ILE A 606 22.80 -4.90 -66.85
C ILE A 606 23.08 -3.39 -66.96
N LEU A 607 23.57 -2.74 -65.90
CA LEU A 607 23.78 -1.27 -65.90
C LEU A 607 25.19 -0.81 -66.30
N PHE A 608 26.16 -1.72 -66.40
CA PHE A 608 27.55 -1.39 -66.79
C PHE A 608 28.03 -2.07 -68.07
N GLN A 609 27.13 -2.64 -68.88
CA GLN A 609 27.46 -2.92 -70.28
C GLN A 609 27.28 -1.65 -71.10
N LYS A 610 28.42 -1.07 -71.49
CA LYS A 610 28.54 0.10 -72.35
C LYS A 610 28.11 -0.27 -73.78
N ASN A 611 26.81 -0.48 -74.00
CA ASN A 611 26.08 -0.29 -75.25
C ASN A 611 24.56 -0.44 -74.97
N PRO A 612 23.74 0.60 -75.22
CA PRO A 612 22.32 0.56 -74.95
C PRO A 612 21.58 -0.37 -75.92
N ILE A 613 20.63 -1.13 -75.37
CA ILE A 613 19.61 -1.88 -76.13
C ILE A 613 18.88 -0.89 -77.04
N ASN A 614 19.14 -0.95 -78.35
CA ASN A 614 18.31 -0.30 -79.36
C ASN A 614 17.17 -1.28 -79.71
N PRO A 615 15.88 -0.92 -79.53
CA PRO A 615 14.78 -1.81 -79.85
C PRO A 615 14.63 -1.95 -81.37
N PHE A 616 14.59 -3.21 -81.81
CA PHE A 616 14.10 -3.71 -83.09
C PHE A 616 13.12 -2.76 -83.79
N TRP A 617 13.58 -1.99 -84.79
CA TRP A 617 12.96 -1.74 -86.10
C TRP A 617 14.02 -1.06 -86.98
N ASN A 618 14.33 -1.72 -88.10
CA ASN A 618 15.03 -1.25 -89.30
C ASN A 618 16.47 -1.75 -89.58
N ASP A 619 16.54 -2.43 -90.73
CA ASP A 619 17.63 -2.77 -91.67
C ASP A 619 18.78 -3.74 -91.34
N ASN A 620 18.63 -4.94 -91.93
CA ASN A 620 19.58 -5.64 -92.80
C ASN A 620 21.06 -5.20 -92.76
N SER A 621 21.87 -5.89 -91.95
CA SER A 621 23.21 -6.32 -92.38
C SER A 621 23.69 -7.52 -91.57
N THR A 622 24.19 -8.51 -92.31
CA THR A 622 24.75 -9.78 -91.88
C THR A 622 26.05 -9.55 -91.09
N PHE A 623 26.01 -9.77 -89.78
CA PHE A 623 27.22 -9.84 -88.94
C PHE A 623 27.06 -10.91 -87.83
N GLY A 624 27.76 -12.04 -88.00
CA GLY A 624 28.26 -12.92 -86.93
C GLY A 624 27.30 -13.43 -85.85
N SER A 625 26.25 -14.17 -86.20
CA SER A 625 25.28 -14.77 -85.26
C SER A 625 25.76 -16.09 -84.61
N GLN A 626 26.95 -16.15 -84.01
CA GLN A 626 27.40 -17.37 -83.29
C GLN A 626 28.08 -17.16 -81.92
N SER A 627 28.19 -15.95 -81.39
CA SER A 627 28.84 -15.75 -80.07
C SER A 627 28.01 -14.97 -79.04
N PHE A 628 26.78 -14.55 -79.36
CA PHE A 628 25.95 -13.76 -78.44
C PHE A 628 24.80 -14.53 -77.78
N SER A 629 24.41 -15.71 -78.25
CA SER A 629 23.32 -16.47 -77.61
C SER A 629 23.80 -17.23 -76.37
N SER A 630 24.99 -17.84 -76.41
CA SER A 630 25.49 -18.69 -75.32
C SER A 630 25.79 -17.90 -74.04
N ALA A 631 26.30 -16.67 -74.12
CA ALA A 631 26.57 -15.84 -72.93
C ALA A 631 25.29 -15.45 -72.19
N ILE A 632 24.24 -15.04 -72.92
CA ILE A 632 22.93 -14.71 -72.33
C ILE A 632 22.29 -15.95 -71.72
N TRP A 633 22.38 -17.11 -72.37
CA TRP A 633 21.86 -18.37 -71.83
C TRP A 633 22.65 -18.85 -70.60
N VAL A 634 23.95 -18.61 -70.53
CA VAL A 634 24.80 -18.91 -69.37
C VAL A 634 24.46 -17.98 -68.20
N ASP A 635 24.29 -16.67 -68.44
CA ASP A 635 23.87 -15.72 -67.41
C ASP A 635 22.46 -16.00 -66.90
N LEU A 636 21.52 -16.38 -67.79
CA LEU A 636 20.18 -16.82 -67.41
C LEU A 636 20.19 -18.15 -66.64
N PHE A 637 21.08 -19.07 -66.99
CA PHE A 637 21.21 -20.37 -66.31
C PHE A 637 21.79 -20.21 -64.90
N TYR A 638 22.89 -19.48 -64.76
CA TYR A 638 23.44 -19.16 -63.44
C TYR A 638 22.51 -18.26 -62.63
N GLY A 639 21.76 -17.36 -63.28
CA GLY A 639 20.69 -16.59 -62.66
C GLY A 639 19.54 -17.46 -62.15
N ALA A 640 19.12 -18.47 -62.90
CA ALA A 640 18.11 -19.43 -62.47
C ALA A 640 18.60 -20.31 -61.32
N ILE A 641 19.86 -20.76 -61.34
CA ILE A 641 20.47 -21.51 -60.23
C ILE A 641 20.58 -20.64 -58.97
N ALA A 642 21.07 -19.42 -59.10
CA ALA A 642 21.15 -18.48 -57.98
C ALA A 642 19.75 -18.20 -57.41
N PHE A 643 18.74 -18.00 -58.26
CA PHE A 643 17.35 -17.82 -57.84
C PHE A 643 16.80 -19.04 -57.09
N LEU A 644 17.08 -20.26 -57.56
CA LEU A 644 16.65 -21.49 -56.90
C LEU A 644 17.33 -21.70 -55.53
N VAL A 645 18.64 -21.46 -55.46
CA VAL A 645 19.41 -21.57 -54.21
C VAL A 645 18.92 -20.53 -53.20
N ILE A 646 18.72 -19.29 -53.63
CA ILE A 646 18.25 -18.20 -52.77
C ILE A 646 16.79 -18.45 -52.34
N SER A 647 15.91 -18.89 -53.25
CA SER A 647 14.52 -19.26 -52.93
C SER A 647 14.46 -20.44 -51.96
N GLY A 648 15.39 -21.40 -52.07
CA GLY A 648 15.57 -22.48 -51.10
C GLY A 648 16.03 -22.00 -49.72
N ILE A 649 16.95 -21.03 -49.66
CA ILE A 649 17.39 -20.41 -48.40
C ILE A 649 16.23 -19.61 -47.77
N ILE A 650 15.50 -18.81 -48.55
CA ILE A 650 14.32 -18.06 -48.10
C ILE A 650 13.25 -19.04 -47.58
N TYR A 651 13.00 -20.14 -48.30
CA TYR A 651 12.08 -21.18 -47.87
C TYR A 651 12.53 -21.83 -46.56
N ALA A 652 13.81 -22.18 -46.40
CA ALA A 652 14.33 -22.79 -45.19
C ALA A 652 14.27 -21.84 -43.97
N VAL A 653 14.53 -20.55 -44.19
CA VAL A 653 14.40 -19.50 -43.16
C VAL A 653 12.93 -19.31 -42.77
N LEU A 654 12.03 -19.16 -43.74
CA LEU A 654 10.58 -19.06 -43.49
C LEU A 654 10.02 -20.32 -42.81
N TYR A 655 10.51 -21.50 -43.17
CA TYR A 655 10.13 -22.78 -42.56
C TYR A 655 10.56 -22.85 -41.09
N ARG A 656 11.79 -22.42 -40.76
CA ARG A 656 12.25 -22.31 -39.36
C ARG A 656 11.48 -21.26 -38.56
N LEU A 657 11.10 -20.13 -39.18
CA LEU A 657 10.33 -19.06 -38.54
C LEU A 657 8.87 -19.44 -38.26
N VAL A 658 8.22 -20.22 -39.13
CA VAL A 658 6.85 -20.72 -38.91
C VAL A 658 6.82 -21.82 -37.84
N GLY A 659 7.93 -22.53 -37.61
CA GLY A 659 8.06 -23.52 -36.54
C GLY A 659 7.94 -22.97 -35.12
N SER A 660 8.11 -21.65 -34.91
CA SER A 660 7.99 -21.02 -33.58
C SER A 660 6.63 -20.38 -33.28
N SER A 661 5.72 -20.32 -34.26
CA SER A 661 4.42 -19.63 -34.13
C SER A 661 3.26 -20.63 -34.23
N GLY A 662 2.29 -20.55 -33.30
CA GLY A 662 1.27 -21.56 -33.04
C GLY A 662 0.49 -22.14 -34.25
N ARG A 663 -0.01 -23.38 -34.04
CA ARG A 663 -0.60 -24.33 -35.01
C ARG A 663 -1.50 -23.75 -36.12
N THR A 664 -2.25 -22.68 -35.88
CA THR A 664 -3.20 -22.10 -36.84
C THR A 664 -2.55 -21.30 -37.98
N ILE A 665 -1.35 -20.74 -37.80
CA ILE A 665 -0.60 -20.07 -38.87
C ILE A 665 0.11 -21.11 -39.78
N GLN A 666 0.51 -22.23 -39.20
CA GLN A 666 1.20 -23.34 -39.85
C GLN A 666 0.37 -23.98 -40.98
N GLU A 667 -0.95 -24.14 -40.80
CA GLU A 667 -1.84 -24.73 -41.82
C GLU A 667 -2.12 -23.80 -43.01
N ARG A 668 -2.21 -22.49 -42.79
CA ARG A 668 -2.46 -21.53 -43.89
C ARG A 668 -1.21 -21.26 -44.73
N PHE A 669 -0.02 -21.29 -44.13
CA PHE A 669 1.24 -21.04 -44.84
C PHE A 669 1.72 -22.26 -45.63
N THR A 670 1.59 -23.47 -45.10
CA THR A 670 1.97 -24.72 -45.80
C THR A 670 1.21 -24.92 -47.12
N SER A 671 -0.08 -24.57 -47.16
CA SER A 671 -0.91 -24.58 -48.38
C SER A 671 -0.41 -23.62 -49.47
N ARG A 672 0.06 -22.43 -49.08
CA ARG A 672 0.60 -21.43 -50.04
C ARG A 672 2.01 -21.78 -50.49
N ALA A 673 2.86 -22.23 -49.58
CA ALA A 673 4.22 -22.63 -49.88
C ALA A 673 4.29 -23.83 -50.85
N LEU A 674 3.35 -24.78 -50.72
CA LEU A 674 3.19 -25.88 -51.69
C LEU A 674 2.85 -25.37 -53.11
N LYS A 675 2.00 -24.34 -53.22
CA LYS A 675 1.67 -23.70 -54.51
C LYS A 675 2.87 -23.00 -55.14
N TYR A 676 3.69 -22.30 -54.35
CA TYR A 676 4.91 -21.67 -54.87
C TYR A 676 5.97 -22.69 -55.28
N GLY A 677 6.13 -23.80 -54.53
CA GLY A 677 7.02 -24.90 -54.91
C GLY A 677 6.62 -25.57 -56.23
N ILE A 678 5.32 -25.72 -56.49
CA ILE A 678 4.80 -26.25 -57.75
C ILE A 678 5.08 -25.30 -58.92
N ILE A 679 4.90 -24.00 -58.74
CA ILE A 679 5.17 -22.99 -59.79
C ILE A 679 6.66 -22.93 -60.14
N ILE A 680 7.54 -23.00 -59.14
CA ILE A 680 9.00 -23.02 -59.34
C ILE A 680 9.44 -24.29 -60.09
N SER A 681 8.86 -25.44 -59.74
CA SER A 681 9.15 -26.72 -60.41
C SER A 681 8.69 -26.72 -61.88
N LEU A 682 7.55 -26.08 -62.17
CA LEU A 682 7.06 -25.87 -63.53
C LEU A 682 8.00 -24.97 -64.35
N PHE A 683 8.51 -23.89 -63.76
CA PHE A 683 9.48 -23.01 -64.44
C PHE A 683 10.81 -23.71 -64.73
N ALA A 684 11.32 -24.49 -63.78
CA ALA A 684 12.53 -25.30 -63.96
C ALA A 684 12.34 -26.39 -65.04
N ALA A 685 11.17 -27.03 -65.09
CA ALA A 685 10.86 -28.03 -66.11
C ALA A 685 10.73 -27.43 -67.53
N ILE A 686 10.15 -26.24 -67.66
CA ILE A 686 10.07 -25.52 -68.95
C ILE A 686 11.48 -25.13 -69.44
N PHE A 687 12.35 -24.66 -68.54
CA PHE A 687 13.74 -24.33 -68.87
C PHE A 687 14.57 -25.55 -69.26
N LEU A 688 14.42 -26.67 -68.54
CA LEU A 688 15.11 -27.93 -68.86
C LEU A 688 14.63 -28.49 -70.22
N GLY A 689 13.34 -28.35 -70.53
CA GLY A 689 12.76 -28.72 -71.82
C GLY A 689 13.26 -27.86 -72.99
N LEU A 690 13.54 -26.57 -72.76
CA LEU A 690 14.14 -25.69 -73.76
C LEU A 690 15.63 -26.00 -73.99
N TRP A 691 16.36 -26.40 -72.94
CA TRP A 691 17.77 -26.78 -73.01
C TRP A 691 17.98 -28.10 -73.78
N ILE A 692 17.11 -29.09 -73.60
CA ILE A 692 17.14 -30.36 -74.35
C ILE A 692 16.85 -30.17 -75.84
N LYS A 693 16.09 -29.12 -76.21
CA LYS A 693 15.65 -28.89 -77.61
C LYS A 693 16.73 -28.27 -78.51
N TYR A 694 17.84 -27.76 -77.96
CA TYR A 694 18.94 -27.13 -78.72
C TYR A 694 20.32 -27.57 -78.23
N PRO A 695 20.77 -28.81 -78.53
CA PRO A 695 22.10 -29.27 -78.18
C PRO A 695 23.17 -28.64 -79.09
N ILE A 696 24.29 -28.21 -78.51
CA ILE A 696 25.48 -27.71 -79.23
C ILE A 696 26.31 -28.94 -79.66
N SER A 697 26.52 -29.15 -80.96
CA SER A 697 27.35 -30.26 -81.48
C SER A 697 28.81 -29.84 -81.70
N PRO A 698 29.81 -30.72 -81.41
CA PRO A 698 31.21 -30.49 -81.77
C PRO A 698 31.53 -31.11 -83.15
N SER A 699 32.28 -30.39 -83.99
CA SER A 699 32.72 -30.85 -85.32
C SER A 699 34.11 -31.51 -85.24
N CYS A 700 34.27 -32.67 -85.88
CA CYS A 700 35.55 -33.32 -86.19
C CYS A 700 35.69 -33.48 -87.72
N GLU A 701 36.87 -33.19 -88.26
CA GLU A 701 37.27 -33.44 -89.66
C GLU A 701 38.43 -34.44 -89.68
N ASP A 702 38.32 -35.47 -90.53
CA ASP A 702 39.29 -36.55 -90.73
C ASP A 702 40.31 -36.23 -91.85
N SER A 703 41.53 -36.72 -91.62
CA SER A 703 42.76 -36.66 -92.45
C SER A 703 42.74 -37.44 -93.79
N PRO A 704 43.80 -37.29 -94.62
CA PRO A 704 44.57 -38.50 -95.00
C PRO A 704 46.11 -38.31 -95.13
N SER A 705 46.83 -39.44 -95.06
CA SER A 705 48.28 -39.66 -95.29
C SER A 705 48.52 -40.22 -96.72
N PRO A 706 49.72 -40.71 -97.21
CA PRO A 706 51.08 -40.86 -96.62
C PRO A 706 52.31 -40.63 -97.58
N GLN A 707 53.52 -40.87 -97.05
CA GLN A 707 54.80 -41.33 -97.68
C GLN A 707 56.03 -40.39 -97.90
N SER A 708 57.02 -40.60 -97.01
CA SER A 708 58.47 -40.87 -97.18
C SER A 708 59.39 -40.01 -98.07
N ARG A 709 60.50 -39.50 -97.50
CA ARG A 709 61.91 -39.95 -97.77
C ARG A 709 63.00 -39.04 -97.14
N THR A 710 63.90 -39.71 -96.39
CA THR A 710 65.38 -39.60 -96.34
C THR A 710 66.15 -38.28 -96.09
N GLN A 711 67.05 -38.39 -95.11
CA GLN A 711 68.49 -38.03 -95.11
C GLN A 711 68.97 -36.58 -94.85
N ASN A 712 69.59 -36.45 -93.66
CA ASN A 712 70.98 -36.03 -93.37
C ASN A 712 71.50 -34.59 -93.57
N CYS A 713 72.21 -34.19 -92.49
CA CYS A 713 73.45 -33.41 -92.40
C CYS A 713 73.37 -31.89 -92.55
N SER A 714 73.59 -31.18 -91.43
CA SER A 714 74.85 -30.48 -91.11
C SER A 714 74.65 -28.97 -91.35
N GLN A 715 75.10 -28.00 -90.55
CA GLN A 715 76.18 -27.78 -89.59
C GLN A 715 75.70 -26.60 -88.70
N LEU A 716 75.93 -26.59 -87.37
CA LEU A 716 77.10 -25.99 -86.67
C LEU A 716 77.30 -24.50 -87.04
N LEU A 717 77.51 -23.54 -86.13
CA LEU A 717 78.32 -23.53 -84.91
C LEU A 717 77.83 -22.34 -84.03
N HIS A 718 77.60 -22.56 -82.72
CA HIS A 718 78.45 -22.12 -81.58
C HIS A 718 78.32 -20.62 -81.24
N THR A 719 78.35 -20.15 -79.99
CA THR A 719 78.69 -20.70 -78.66
C THR A 719 78.24 -19.64 -77.65
N ALA A 720 77.57 -20.02 -76.56
CA ALA A 720 78.14 -20.21 -75.21
C ALA A 720 78.41 -18.86 -74.49
N ASP A 721 78.31 -18.74 -73.17
CA ASP A 721 78.39 -19.77 -72.13
C ASP A 721 77.89 -19.19 -70.80
N SER A 722 77.48 -20.11 -69.92
CA SER A 722 77.73 -20.12 -68.46
C SER A 722 77.21 -19.00 -67.55
N ASP A 723 76.88 -19.22 -66.29
CA ASP A 723 76.53 -20.39 -65.48
C ASP A 723 76.22 -19.84 -64.07
N ARG A 724 75.51 -20.65 -63.27
CA ARG A 724 75.62 -20.77 -61.80
C ARG A 724 75.09 -19.74 -60.78
N LYS A 725 74.07 -20.26 -60.07
CA LYS A 725 74.02 -20.68 -58.64
C LYS A 725 73.92 -19.64 -57.50
N ARG A 726 72.86 -19.90 -56.71
CA ARG A 726 72.78 -20.13 -55.25
C ARG A 726 72.74 -18.95 -54.25
N ASP A 727 71.74 -19.11 -53.38
CA ASP A 727 71.81 -19.11 -51.90
C ASP A 727 71.48 -17.86 -51.07
N ILE A 728 70.50 -18.08 -50.17
CA ILE A 728 70.46 -17.78 -48.73
C ILE A 728 70.05 -16.36 -48.24
N ARG A 729 69.02 -16.39 -47.37
CA ARG A 729 68.46 -15.43 -46.38
C ARG A 729 69.56 -14.76 -45.47
N PRO A 730 69.32 -13.80 -44.53
CA PRO A 730 68.09 -13.58 -43.72
C PRO A 730 67.78 -12.12 -43.19
N LYS A 731 66.75 -12.04 -42.31
CA LYS A 731 66.59 -11.21 -41.07
C LYS A 731 66.07 -9.75 -41.17
N GLU A 732 64.88 -9.47 -40.59
CA GLU A 732 64.55 -8.91 -39.24
C GLU A 732 64.38 -7.37 -39.32
N ASN A 733 63.53 -6.63 -38.59
CA ASN A 733 62.80 -6.83 -37.33
C ASN A 733 61.75 -5.69 -37.11
N ARG A 734 60.67 -6.01 -36.36
CA ARG A 734 59.97 -5.26 -35.27
C ARG A 734 59.29 -3.89 -35.52
N HIS A 735 57.98 -3.78 -35.22
CA HIS A 735 57.29 -3.36 -33.95
C HIS A 735 57.40 -1.85 -33.69
N ASP A 736 56.36 -1.11 -33.28
CA ASP A 736 55.13 -1.45 -32.53
C ASP A 736 53.82 -1.03 -33.22
#